data_AF-A0AB37U0X6-F1
#
_entry.id   AF-A0AB37U0X6-F1
#
_cell.length_a   1.000
_cell.length_b   1.000
_cell.length_c   1.000
_cell.angle_alpha   90.00
_cell.angle_beta   90.00
_cell.angle_gamma   90.00
#
_symmetry.space_group_name_H-M   'P 1'
#
loop_
_entity.id
_entity.type
_entity.pdbx_description
1 polymer ?
#
loop_
_entity_poly.entity_id
_entity_poly.type
_entity_poly.pdbx_seq_one_letter_code
_entity_poly.pdbx_strand_id
1 'polypeptide(L)'
;MPLAGHLPLGSPAGTPSPVTVDSQSLSRDGRRWIPVMGEFHFSRCPAAEWREELLKIKAGGVDLLATYLFWNQHENDRGTYRFDGDLDVRGFVTLCAELDLAVAVRIGPWSHGECRNGGFPDWLEDVDCAPRTDDPAYLALVAPYYRRISHELRGLFHEDGGPIVAVQVENELYDQPEHLATLRRMAEEAGIRAPLWTATGWGAADIPADTLLPLYGGYPEAFWEDAHDGWARDMRRHYFFTPIRDDHAIGADLRSSAPTGTGPDARRYPYATCELGGGMAIAYHRRPLVPAADITSLALTKLGSGSVWQGYYLYHGCSQRVDLKEPNQESHDTGYPNDLPTVTYDFQAPLGEYGQVRPAFHALRRQHLFLHAYGAELARMPLHLPDREPASLDDRSTLRWAVRSAGDQGFLFVNNHQPHETLPDHDGVRFGVTLPSGRTVAVPAQPVRIPSGAHFVWPIGLDLGAGLRLEWAGAEPVTRLEVDGLPLTVLAATDGVPATLALAADVEIQGPARVDTAEGTTLVTVTEPGTSALLTLTGPAGRARVLVLSPEHALRLNRMRVFGQDRLVLSDDVVFADGDRLRLHIASDAPSVALLPAPASLVGSGVGEPVADGVFTRWPLARAPRLPQPVLETVREQAVAAPARTGGSHYRASAPREADWDKAAVFRLTVPASGLDGDGEVLLRLRCTGDAARAYLDGRLVADHFWYGPDWEIGLRRFADAVVRHGLEIRVLPRDPAARVYVDASVRPRFDAAVTRAAVESAALVAVPRVSLTAEGEGRV
;
A
#
# COMPACT_ATOMS: atom_id res chain seq x y z
N MET A 1 14.15 -17.82 24.71
CA MET A 1 14.00 -18.69 23.52
C MET A 1 12.59 -18.50 22.99
N PRO A 2 12.39 -18.32 21.68
CA PRO A 2 11.07 -18.20 21.09
C PRO A 2 10.27 -19.49 21.34
N LEU A 3 8.98 -19.34 21.64
CA LEU A 3 8.09 -20.50 21.80
C LEU A 3 7.80 -21.11 20.42
N ALA A 4 7.92 -22.43 20.30
CA ALA A 4 7.63 -23.18 19.09
C ALA A 4 6.61 -24.28 19.41
N GLY A 5 5.69 -24.54 18.49
CA GLY A 5 4.65 -25.57 18.64
C GLY A 5 3.51 -25.21 19.61
N HIS A 6 3.45 -23.97 20.11
CA HIS A 6 2.36 -23.51 20.98
C HIS A 6 1.19 -22.87 20.20
N LEU A 7 1.43 -22.35 19.00
CA LEU A 7 0.37 -21.80 18.13
C LEU A 7 -0.33 -22.96 17.39
N PRO A 8 -1.61 -23.25 17.66
CA PRO A 8 -2.43 -24.19 16.89
C PRO A 8 -2.92 -23.52 15.59
N LEU A 9 -2.00 -22.89 14.86
CA LEU A 9 -2.22 -22.21 13.60
C LEU A 9 -1.29 -22.80 12.53
N GLY A 10 -1.70 -22.72 11.28
CA GLY A 10 -1.01 -23.28 10.14
C GLY A 10 -1.86 -24.29 9.38
N SER A 11 -1.33 -24.72 8.25
CA SER A 11 -1.98 -25.68 7.37
C SER A 11 -1.96 -27.08 8.01
N PRO A 12 -3.02 -27.89 7.83
CA PRO A 12 -2.99 -29.30 8.18
C PRO A 12 -1.81 -30.05 7.53
N ALA A 13 -1.40 -31.15 8.15
CA ALA A 13 -0.38 -32.02 7.57
C ALA A 13 -0.86 -32.60 6.23
N GLY A 14 -0.02 -32.51 5.19
CA GLY A 14 -0.33 -33.00 3.85
C GLY A 14 -0.96 -31.97 2.91
N THR A 15 -1.26 -30.75 3.37
CA THR A 15 -1.69 -29.65 2.50
C THR A 15 -0.58 -29.24 1.53
N PRO A 16 -0.84 -29.11 0.22
CA PRO A 16 0.11 -28.55 -0.73
C PRO A 16 0.54 -27.11 -0.35
N SER A 17 1.82 -26.77 -0.51
CA SER A 17 2.38 -25.45 -0.19
C SER A 17 1.98 -24.95 1.22
N PRO A 18 2.31 -25.70 2.30
CA PRO A 18 1.80 -25.42 3.63
C PRO A 18 2.23 -24.05 4.15
N VAL A 19 1.29 -23.32 4.74
CA VAL A 19 1.52 -22.09 5.50
C VAL A 19 1.62 -22.42 6.98
N THR A 20 2.67 -21.97 7.65
CA THR A 20 2.86 -22.18 9.10
C THR A 20 3.34 -20.90 9.78
N VAL A 21 3.14 -20.80 11.09
CA VAL A 21 3.55 -19.66 11.89
C VAL A 21 4.18 -20.12 13.21
N ASP A 22 5.23 -19.42 13.63
CA ASP A 22 5.82 -19.54 14.96
C ASP A 22 5.92 -18.15 15.62
N SER A 23 6.45 -18.07 16.84
CA SER A 23 6.56 -16.80 17.57
C SER A 23 7.46 -15.74 16.92
N GLN A 24 8.17 -16.06 15.83
CA GLN A 24 9.10 -15.13 15.17
C GLN A 24 8.76 -14.88 13.72
N SER A 25 8.15 -15.83 13.01
CA SER A 25 8.07 -15.79 11.55
C SER A 25 6.93 -16.63 10.98
N LEU A 26 6.59 -16.33 9.73
CA LEU A 26 5.74 -17.16 8.90
C LEU A 26 6.60 -17.97 7.91
N SER A 27 6.08 -19.10 7.47
CA SER A 27 6.62 -19.82 6.31
C SER A 27 5.52 -20.29 5.37
N ARG A 28 5.86 -20.35 4.09
CA ARG A 28 5.04 -20.90 3.01
C ARG A 28 5.91 -21.87 2.23
N ASP A 29 5.44 -23.10 2.06
CA ASP A 29 6.16 -24.18 1.39
C ASP A 29 7.56 -24.43 1.99
N GLY A 30 7.63 -24.48 3.33
CA GLY A 30 8.87 -24.70 4.09
C GLY A 30 9.87 -23.53 4.05
N ARG A 31 9.65 -22.50 3.23
CA ARG A 31 10.48 -21.29 3.14
C ARG A 31 9.90 -20.18 4.00
N ARG A 32 10.76 -19.44 4.72
CA ARG A 32 10.33 -18.25 5.47
C ARG A 32 9.76 -17.19 4.53
N TRP A 33 8.68 -16.57 4.97
CA TRP A 33 7.88 -15.66 4.16
C TRP A 33 7.60 -14.38 4.96
N ILE A 34 7.88 -13.25 4.33
CA ILE A 34 7.39 -11.93 4.77
C ILE A 34 6.33 -11.54 3.74
N PRO A 35 5.03 -11.79 4.00
CA PRO A 35 3.98 -11.38 3.09
C PRO A 35 3.98 -9.87 2.87
N VAL A 36 3.77 -9.47 1.63
CA VAL A 36 3.48 -8.09 1.24
C VAL A 36 1.99 -8.03 0.94
N MET A 37 1.25 -7.43 1.86
CA MET A 37 -0.20 -7.39 1.83
C MET A 37 -0.74 -6.05 1.33
N GLY A 38 -1.72 -6.07 0.44
CA GLY A 38 -2.43 -4.87 0.00
C GLY A 38 -3.93 -4.99 0.25
N GLU A 39 -4.51 -4.06 1.00
CA GLU A 39 -5.96 -3.99 1.18
C GLU A 39 -6.63 -3.37 -0.05
N PHE A 40 -7.65 -4.06 -0.57
CA PHE A 40 -8.50 -3.62 -1.68
C PHE A 40 -9.95 -4.07 -1.42
N HIS A 41 -10.89 -3.13 -1.35
CA HIS A 41 -12.29 -3.43 -1.07
C HIS A 41 -13.04 -3.73 -2.37
N PHE A 42 -13.12 -5.01 -2.75
CA PHE A 42 -13.73 -5.43 -4.01
C PHE A 42 -15.17 -4.90 -4.18
N SER A 43 -15.94 -4.84 -3.09
CA SER A 43 -17.33 -4.38 -3.08
C SER A 43 -17.52 -2.89 -3.37
N ARG A 44 -16.42 -2.13 -3.34
CA ARG A 44 -16.31 -0.69 -3.65
C ARG A 44 -15.68 -0.42 -5.02
N CYS A 45 -15.47 -1.46 -5.84
CA CYS A 45 -14.94 -1.37 -7.19
C CYS A 45 -15.82 -2.18 -8.15
N PRO A 46 -16.19 -1.67 -9.34
CA PRO A 46 -16.98 -2.43 -10.30
C PRO A 46 -16.32 -3.75 -10.69
N ALA A 47 -17.08 -4.85 -10.75
CA ALA A 47 -16.55 -6.19 -11.01
C ALA A 47 -15.79 -6.33 -12.34
N ALA A 48 -16.19 -5.54 -13.34
CA ALA A 48 -15.54 -5.49 -14.64
C ALA A 48 -14.09 -4.96 -14.59
N GLU A 49 -13.71 -4.29 -13.52
CA GLU A 49 -12.39 -3.65 -13.37
C GLU A 49 -11.43 -4.50 -12.53
N TRP A 50 -11.93 -5.44 -11.70
CA TRP A 50 -11.12 -6.19 -10.73
C TRP A 50 -9.86 -6.83 -11.32
N ARG A 51 -9.93 -7.44 -12.51
CA ARG A 51 -8.77 -8.12 -13.10
C ARG A 51 -7.62 -7.17 -13.35
N GLU A 52 -7.91 -6.00 -13.91
CA GLU A 52 -6.90 -5.01 -14.23
C GLU A 52 -6.30 -4.39 -12.97
N GLU A 53 -7.15 -4.10 -11.97
CA GLU A 53 -6.68 -3.58 -10.68
C GLU A 53 -5.83 -4.61 -9.91
N LEU A 54 -6.22 -5.88 -9.89
CA LEU A 54 -5.45 -6.97 -9.27
C LEU A 54 -4.10 -7.19 -9.95
N LEU A 55 -4.03 -7.08 -11.28
CA LEU A 55 -2.77 -7.14 -12.03
C LEU A 55 -1.84 -5.98 -11.67
N LYS A 56 -2.37 -4.76 -11.51
CA LYS A 56 -1.61 -3.59 -11.03
C LYS A 56 -1.15 -3.77 -9.58
N ILE A 57 -2.02 -4.26 -8.70
CA ILE A 57 -1.69 -4.59 -7.30
C ILE A 57 -0.53 -5.59 -7.24
N LYS A 58 -0.60 -6.68 -8.02
CA LYS A 58 0.48 -7.67 -8.13
C LYS A 58 1.78 -7.07 -8.65
N ALA A 59 1.71 -6.21 -9.66
CA ALA A 59 2.89 -5.52 -10.19
C ALA A 59 3.51 -4.50 -9.22
N GLY A 60 2.72 -4.02 -8.27
CA GLY A 60 3.20 -3.27 -7.11
C GLY A 60 4.03 -4.11 -6.13
N GLY A 61 4.03 -5.44 -6.28
CA GLY A 61 4.75 -6.39 -5.44
C GLY A 61 3.89 -6.98 -4.31
N VAL A 62 2.56 -6.80 -4.34
CA VAL A 62 1.65 -7.45 -3.39
C VAL A 62 1.52 -8.94 -3.75
N ASP A 63 1.68 -9.81 -2.76
CA ASP A 63 1.51 -11.27 -2.89
C ASP A 63 0.35 -11.83 -2.02
N LEU A 64 -0.18 -11.01 -1.11
CA LEU A 64 -1.33 -11.29 -0.27
C LEU A 64 -2.36 -10.16 -0.36
N LEU A 65 -3.52 -10.43 -0.96
CA LEU A 65 -4.61 -9.47 -1.01
C LEU A 65 -5.45 -9.54 0.27
N ALA A 66 -5.75 -8.40 0.89
CA ALA A 66 -6.73 -8.31 1.97
C ALA A 66 -8.02 -7.64 1.50
N THR A 67 -9.17 -8.14 1.97
CA THR A 67 -10.46 -7.53 1.66
C THR A 67 -11.50 -7.74 2.77
N TYR A 68 -12.28 -6.70 3.06
CA TYR A 68 -13.45 -6.78 3.94
C TYR A 68 -14.69 -7.35 3.23
N LEU A 69 -15.50 -8.09 4.00
CA LEU A 69 -16.90 -8.36 3.67
C LEU A 69 -17.81 -7.55 4.60
N PHE A 70 -18.30 -6.42 4.10
CA PHE A 70 -19.20 -5.54 4.86
C PHE A 70 -20.62 -6.12 4.93
N TRP A 71 -21.09 -6.41 6.14
CA TRP A 71 -22.38 -7.07 6.34
C TRP A 71 -23.56 -6.23 5.81
N ASN A 72 -23.52 -4.91 5.98
CA ASN A 72 -24.54 -3.97 5.49
C ASN A 72 -24.71 -3.94 3.96
N GLN A 73 -23.67 -4.31 3.22
CA GLN A 73 -23.69 -4.41 1.76
C GLN A 73 -24.23 -5.78 1.32
N HIS A 74 -23.85 -6.84 2.03
CA HIS A 74 -24.27 -8.19 1.73
C HIS A 74 -25.67 -8.54 2.25
N GLU A 75 -26.19 -7.82 3.25
CA GLU A 75 -27.54 -8.00 3.82
C GLU A 75 -28.17 -6.65 4.18
N ASN A 76 -28.33 -5.77 3.17
CA ASN A 76 -28.92 -4.44 3.36
C ASN A 76 -30.35 -4.53 3.91
N ASP A 77 -31.14 -5.48 3.41
CA ASP A 77 -32.45 -5.87 3.95
C ASP A 77 -32.33 -7.20 4.68
N ARG A 78 -32.83 -7.26 5.92
CA ARG A 78 -32.75 -8.45 6.77
C ARG A 78 -33.31 -9.70 6.06
N GLY A 79 -32.50 -10.76 6.02
CA GLY A 79 -32.80 -12.03 5.37
C GLY A 79 -32.53 -12.07 3.86
N THR A 80 -32.11 -10.96 3.25
CA THR A 80 -31.86 -10.86 1.80
C THR A 80 -30.36 -10.71 1.53
N TYR A 81 -29.70 -11.84 1.28
CA TYR A 81 -28.26 -11.87 0.99
C TYR A 81 -27.94 -11.60 -0.48
N ARG A 82 -26.97 -10.71 -0.75
CA ARG A 82 -26.43 -10.40 -2.08
C ARG A 82 -24.94 -10.75 -2.17
N PHE A 83 -24.60 -11.60 -3.15
CA PHE A 83 -23.24 -12.08 -3.44
C PHE A 83 -23.03 -12.19 -4.96
N ASP A 84 -23.58 -11.23 -5.71
CA ASP A 84 -23.60 -11.18 -7.16
C ASP A 84 -23.15 -9.80 -7.66
N GLY A 85 -22.75 -9.71 -8.92
CA GLY A 85 -22.21 -8.48 -9.50
C GLY A 85 -20.99 -7.99 -8.72
N ASP A 86 -21.01 -6.73 -8.31
CA ASP A 86 -19.94 -6.12 -7.52
C ASP A 86 -19.81 -6.69 -6.09
N LEU A 87 -20.73 -7.56 -5.66
CA LEU A 87 -20.68 -8.27 -4.37
C LEU A 87 -20.29 -9.76 -4.50
N ASP A 88 -19.92 -10.21 -5.71
CA ASP A 88 -19.50 -11.60 -5.96
C ASP A 88 -18.10 -11.89 -5.41
N VAL A 89 -18.04 -12.21 -4.12
CA VAL A 89 -16.79 -12.58 -3.44
C VAL A 89 -16.20 -13.88 -4.00
N ARG A 90 -17.03 -14.82 -4.49
CA ARG A 90 -16.53 -16.07 -5.08
C ARG A 90 -15.78 -15.77 -6.37
N GLY A 91 -16.37 -14.99 -7.27
CA GLY A 91 -15.76 -14.54 -8.52
C GLY A 91 -14.47 -13.78 -8.25
N PHE A 92 -14.49 -12.86 -7.29
CA PHE A 92 -13.31 -12.07 -6.90
C PHE A 92 -12.16 -12.93 -6.38
N VAL A 93 -12.42 -13.84 -5.44
CA VAL A 93 -11.38 -14.72 -4.86
C VAL A 93 -10.89 -15.75 -5.89
N THR A 94 -11.77 -16.25 -6.76
CA THR A 94 -11.36 -17.12 -7.89
C THR A 94 -10.40 -16.39 -8.81
N LEU A 95 -10.68 -15.13 -9.14
CA LEU A 95 -9.80 -14.29 -9.94
C LEU A 95 -8.45 -14.04 -9.24
N CYS A 96 -8.43 -13.87 -7.91
CA CYS A 96 -7.17 -13.81 -7.16
C CYS A 96 -6.36 -15.11 -7.32
N ALA A 97 -7.00 -16.28 -7.28
CA ALA A 97 -6.33 -17.56 -7.52
C ALA A 97 -5.74 -17.65 -8.93
N GLU A 98 -6.49 -17.26 -9.97
CA GLU A 98 -6.02 -17.22 -11.36
C GLU A 98 -4.79 -16.32 -11.53
N LEU A 99 -4.74 -15.24 -10.77
CA LEU A 99 -3.64 -14.27 -10.77
C LEU A 99 -2.53 -14.61 -9.78
N ASP A 100 -2.59 -15.78 -9.11
CA ASP A 100 -1.61 -16.23 -8.12
C ASP A 100 -1.37 -15.16 -7.04
N LEU A 101 -2.48 -14.71 -6.45
CA LEU A 101 -2.54 -13.88 -5.25
C LEU A 101 -3.12 -14.71 -4.11
N ALA A 102 -2.40 -14.79 -3.00
CA ALA A 102 -2.98 -15.31 -1.76
C ALA A 102 -4.02 -14.32 -1.23
N VAL A 103 -5.00 -14.78 -0.45
CA VAL A 103 -6.10 -13.94 0.06
C VAL A 103 -6.21 -14.03 1.58
N ALA A 104 -6.37 -12.86 2.21
CA ALA A 104 -6.84 -12.68 3.57
C ALA A 104 -8.26 -12.10 3.54
N VAL A 105 -9.27 -12.90 3.91
CA VAL A 105 -10.66 -12.41 3.98
C VAL A 105 -10.98 -11.91 5.38
N ARG A 106 -11.50 -10.70 5.49
CA ARG A 106 -11.85 -10.06 6.77
C ARG A 106 -13.37 -10.08 6.90
N ILE A 107 -13.90 -11.08 7.59
CA ILE A 107 -15.31 -11.51 7.48
C ILE A 107 -16.29 -10.75 8.39
N GLY A 108 -15.80 -9.77 9.15
CA GLY A 108 -16.61 -9.03 10.12
C GLY A 108 -16.93 -9.86 11.37
N PRO A 109 -18.10 -9.65 12.03
CA PRO A 109 -19.28 -9.01 11.46
C PRO A 109 -19.21 -7.47 11.44
N TRP A 110 -18.37 -6.88 12.28
CA TRP A 110 -17.99 -5.46 12.23
C TRP A 110 -16.63 -5.31 11.55
N SER A 111 -16.52 -4.38 10.59
CA SER A 111 -15.33 -4.17 9.75
C SER A 111 -14.70 -2.80 9.95
N HIS A 112 -15.42 -1.83 10.50
CA HIS A 112 -15.12 -0.41 10.35
C HIS A 112 -15.10 0.00 8.87
N GLY A 113 -13.90 0.06 8.29
CA GLY A 113 -13.63 0.38 6.90
C GLY A 113 -14.19 1.73 6.46
N GLU A 114 -14.33 2.66 7.41
CA GLU A 114 -14.98 3.96 7.19
C GLU A 114 -16.37 3.81 6.52
N CYS A 115 -17.04 2.71 6.87
CA CYS A 115 -18.35 2.33 6.38
C CYS A 115 -19.42 2.75 7.40
N ARG A 116 -20.63 3.05 6.91
CA ARG A 116 -21.81 3.27 7.74
C ARG A 116 -21.96 2.15 8.77
N ASN A 117 -22.11 2.52 10.04
CA ASN A 117 -22.17 1.59 11.19
C ASN A 117 -21.02 0.56 11.25
N GLY A 118 -19.87 0.89 10.65
CA GLY A 118 -18.70 0.03 10.55
C GLY A 118 -18.98 -1.27 9.82
N GLY A 119 -19.95 -1.26 8.89
CA GLY A 119 -20.37 -2.41 8.13
C GLY A 119 -21.54 -3.17 8.73
N PHE A 120 -22.12 -2.75 9.86
CA PHE A 120 -23.38 -3.33 10.35
C PHE A 120 -24.60 -2.87 9.56
N PRO A 121 -25.54 -3.77 9.22
CA PRO A 121 -26.80 -3.37 8.62
C PRO A 121 -27.60 -2.44 9.56
N ASP A 122 -28.29 -1.44 9.00
CA ASP A 122 -29.08 -0.48 9.79
C ASP A 122 -30.17 -1.17 10.65
N TRP A 123 -30.78 -2.23 10.13
CA TRP A 123 -31.83 -2.98 10.83
C TRP A 123 -31.34 -3.66 12.12
N LEU A 124 -30.03 -3.74 12.37
CA LEU A 124 -29.48 -4.28 13.61
C LEU A 124 -29.80 -3.38 14.81
N GLU A 125 -29.91 -2.06 14.60
CA GLU A 125 -30.27 -1.09 15.64
C GLU A 125 -31.69 -1.35 16.20
N ASP A 126 -32.58 -1.90 15.38
CA ASP A 126 -33.95 -2.25 15.76
C ASP A 126 -34.06 -3.60 16.50
N VAL A 127 -32.94 -4.31 16.70
CA VAL A 127 -32.92 -5.59 17.41
C VAL A 127 -32.39 -5.40 18.84
N ASP A 128 -33.18 -5.83 19.82
CA ASP A 128 -32.77 -5.90 21.23
C ASP A 128 -31.69 -6.97 21.43
N CYS A 129 -30.44 -6.57 21.19
CA CYS A 129 -29.24 -7.33 21.42
C CYS A 129 -28.09 -6.38 21.75
N ALA A 130 -27.02 -6.90 22.35
CA ALA A 130 -25.76 -6.18 22.51
C ALA A 130 -24.78 -6.60 21.38
N PRO A 131 -24.60 -5.79 20.32
CA PRO A 131 -23.68 -6.11 19.24
C PRO A 131 -22.24 -6.21 19.72
N ARG A 132 -21.41 -6.99 18.99
CA ARG A 132 -20.00 -7.21 19.32
C ARG A 132 -19.78 -7.84 20.70
N THR A 133 -20.73 -8.64 21.17
CA THR A 133 -20.64 -9.42 22.42
C THR A 133 -21.16 -10.85 22.21
N ASP A 134 -21.04 -11.72 23.21
CA ASP A 134 -21.62 -13.07 23.19
C ASP A 134 -23.13 -13.11 23.52
N ASP A 135 -23.84 -11.99 23.35
CA ASP A 135 -25.31 -11.98 23.41
C ASP A 135 -25.90 -13.00 22.42
N PRO A 136 -26.67 -14.01 22.90
CA PRO A 136 -27.27 -15.02 22.05
C PRO A 136 -28.13 -14.46 20.91
N ALA A 137 -28.81 -13.32 21.13
CA ALA A 137 -29.61 -12.67 20.11
C ALA A 137 -28.74 -12.12 18.98
N TYR A 138 -27.60 -11.52 19.31
CA TYR A 138 -26.63 -11.04 18.33
C TYR A 138 -25.97 -12.21 17.57
N LEU A 139 -25.48 -13.23 18.29
CA LEU A 139 -24.84 -14.39 17.66
C LEU A 139 -25.79 -15.16 16.73
N ALA A 140 -27.09 -15.20 17.04
CA ALA A 140 -28.11 -15.79 16.18
C ALA A 140 -28.30 -15.04 14.85
N LEU A 141 -27.98 -13.74 14.79
CA LEU A 141 -27.98 -12.93 13.57
C LEU A 141 -26.69 -13.10 12.76
N VAL A 142 -25.55 -13.27 13.44
CA VAL A 142 -24.24 -13.49 12.81
C VAL A 142 -24.16 -14.87 12.14
N ALA A 143 -24.71 -15.91 12.77
CA ALA A 143 -24.57 -17.29 12.30
C ALA A 143 -25.09 -17.53 10.85
N PRO A 144 -26.25 -17.01 10.42
CA PRO A 144 -26.66 -17.05 9.02
C PRO A 144 -25.68 -16.37 8.05
N TYR A 145 -25.13 -15.22 8.41
CA TYR A 145 -24.17 -14.49 7.59
C TYR A 145 -22.88 -15.31 7.38
N TYR A 146 -22.32 -15.89 8.45
CA TYR A 146 -21.14 -16.76 8.34
C TYR A 146 -21.40 -18.04 7.54
N ARG A 147 -22.58 -18.65 7.68
CA ARG A 147 -22.98 -19.79 6.84
C ARG A 147 -23.06 -19.40 5.36
N ARG A 148 -23.53 -18.19 5.06
CA ARG A 148 -23.55 -17.69 3.69
C ARG A 148 -22.14 -17.44 3.16
N ILE A 149 -21.28 -16.79 3.92
CA ILE A 149 -19.86 -16.59 3.54
C ILE A 149 -19.17 -17.93 3.28
N SER A 150 -19.34 -18.92 4.16
CA SER A 150 -18.77 -20.26 3.95
C SER A 150 -19.29 -20.92 2.67
N HIS A 151 -20.59 -20.77 2.36
CA HIS A 151 -21.16 -21.29 1.12
C HIS A 151 -20.48 -20.67 -0.11
N GLU A 152 -20.32 -19.35 -0.13
CA GLU A 152 -19.68 -18.64 -1.25
C GLU A 152 -18.19 -18.93 -1.37
N LEU A 153 -17.49 -19.22 -0.27
CA LEU A 153 -16.04 -19.47 -0.28
C LEU A 153 -15.67 -20.96 -0.31
N ARG A 154 -16.65 -21.87 -0.37
CA ARG A 154 -16.40 -23.31 -0.46
C ARG A 154 -15.43 -23.65 -1.60
N GLY A 155 -14.38 -24.42 -1.30
CA GLY A 155 -13.36 -24.82 -2.26
C GLY A 155 -12.28 -23.76 -2.52
N LEU A 156 -12.36 -22.59 -1.88
CA LEU A 156 -11.39 -21.50 -2.03
C LEU A 156 -10.47 -21.35 -0.81
N PHE A 157 -10.68 -22.15 0.24
CA PHE A 157 -9.79 -22.22 1.39
C PHE A 157 -8.49 -22.93 1.06
N HIS A 158 -7.39 -22.54 1.70
CA HIS A 158 -6.06 -23.12 1.42
C HIS A 158 -6.01 -24.64 1.58
N GLU A 159 -6.76 -25.19 2.53
CA GLU A 159 -6.85 -26.66 2.73
C GLU A 159 -7.54 -27.40 1.56
N ASP A 160 -8.40 -26.70 0.81
CA ASP A 160 -9.05 -27.21 -0.40
C ASP A 160 -8.19 -26.98 -1.66
N GLY A 161 -7.01 -26.36 -1.53
CA GLY A 161 -6.16 -25.92 -2.64
C GLY A 161 -6.49 -24.54 -3.20
N GLY A 162 -7.34 -23.76 -2.51
CA GLY A 162 -7.68 -22.39 -2.88
C GLY A 162 -6.71 -21.33 -2.33
N PRO A 163 -6.92 -20.03 -2.66
CA PRO A 163 -5.96 -18.98 -2.31
C PRO A 163 -6.12 -18.39 -0.90
N ILE A 164 -7.20 -18.72 -0.15
CA ILE A 164 -7.47 -18.08 1.14
C ILE A 164 -6.55 -18.68 2.23
N VAL A 165 -5.51 -17.92 2.59
CA VAL A 165 -4.50 -18.30 3.58
C VAL A 165 -4.74 -17.69 4.97
N ALA A 166 -5.58 -16.65 5.05
CA ALA A 166 -5.90 -15.98 6.30
C ALA A 166 -7.38 -15.57 6.38
N VAL A 167 -7.93 -15.63 7.60
CA VAL A 167 -9.25 -15.09 7.93
C VAL A 167 -9.12 -14.18 9.15
N GLN A 168 -9.57 -12.93 9.04
CA GLN A 168 -9.74 -12.06 10.19
C GLN A 168 -11.19 -12.12 10.67
N VAL A 169 -11.39 -12.31 11.98
CA VAL A 169 -12.68 -12.14 12.65
C VAL A 169 -12.70 -10.80 13.37
N GLU A 170 -13.84 -10.12 13.33
CA GLU A 170 -14.02 -8.80 13.94
C GLU A 170 -13.01 -7.77 13.37
N ASN A 171 -13.01 -6.56 13.92
CA ASN A 171 -12.02 -5.52 13.67
C ASN A 171 -11.96 -4.57 14.87
N GLU A 172 -10.76 -4.25 15.39
CA GLU A 172 -10.60 -3.23 16.45
C GLU A 172 -11.52 -3.45 17.68
N LEU A 173 -11.62 -4.69 18.16
CA LEU A 173 -12.23 -5.03 19.45
C LEU A 173 -11.15 -5.32 20.47
N TYR A 174 -11.14 -4.56 21.57
CA TYR A 174 -9.97 -4.45 22.44
C TYR A 174 -10.08 -5.20 23.78
N ASP A 175 -11.29 -5.58 24.20
CA ASP A 175 -11.58 -5.95 25.60
C ASP A 175 -12.49 -7.18 25.75
N GLN A 176 -12.78 -7.89 24.65
CA GLN A 176 -13.66 -9.06 24.65
C GLN A 176 -13.00 -10.29 23.98
N PRO A 177 -11.95 -10.86 24.61
CA PRO A 177 -11.23 -11.99 24.03
C PRO A 177 -12.11 -13.24 23.86
N GLU A 178 -13.07 -13.48 24.76
CA GLU A 178 -14.01 -14.61 24.65
C GLU A 178 -14.89 -14.47 23.40
N HIS A 179 -15.38 -13.26 23.10
CA HIS A 179 -16.21 -13.00 21.93
C HIS A 179 -15.44 -13.26 20.63
N LEU A 180 -14.20 -12.79 20.54
CA LEU A 180 -13.31 -13.07 19.39
C LEU A 180 -13.12 -14.59 19.18
N ALA A 181 -12.92 -15.34 20.27
CA ALA A 181 -12.84 -16.79 20.21
C ALA A 181 -14.17 -17.44 19.79
N THR A 182 -15.30 -16.91 20.25
CA THR A 182 -16.65 -17.35 19.86
C THR A 182 -16.90 -17.14 18.36
N LEU A 183 -16.58 -15.97 17.83
CA LEU A 183 -16.70 -15.68 16.39
C LEU A 183 -15.85 -16.63 15.54
N ARG A 184 -14.60 -16.89 15.93
CA ARG A 184 -13.77 -17.90 15.27
C ARG A 184 -14.44 -19.28 15.28
N ARG A 185 -14.90 -19.76 16.44
CA ARG A 185 -15.58 -21.07 16.53
C ARG A 185 -16.82 -21.13 15.65
N MET A 186 -17.66 -20.09 15.64
CA MET A 186 -18.84 -20.03 14.78
C MET A 186 -18.48 -20.06 13.29
N ALA A 187 -17.42 -19.36 12.89
CA ALA A 187 -16.92 -19.39 11.51
C ALA A 187 -16.43 -20.81 11.14
N GLU A 188 -15.69 -21.47 12.04
CA GLU A 188 -15.25 -22.86 11.86
C GLU A 188 -16.45 -23.84 11.81
N GLU A 189 -17.46 -23.70 12.66
CA GLU A 189 -18.69 -24.50 12.62
C GLU A 189 -19.48 -24.29 11.33
N ALA A 190 -19.48 -23.07 10.78
CA ALA A 190 -20.11 -22.76 9.50
C ALA A 190 -19.36 -23.39 8.31
N GLY A 191 -18.09 -23.77 8.47
CA GLY A 191 -17.24 -24.37 7.44
C GLY A 191 -16.15 -23.44 6.88
N ILE A 192 -15.87 -22.30 7.53
CA ILE A 192 -14.76 -21.42 7.16
C ILE A 192 -13.46 -22.00 7.71
N ARG A 193 -12.42 -22.05 6.87
CA ARG A 193 -11.15 -22.71 7.20
C ARG A 193 -9.99 -21.86 6.70
N ALA A 194 -8.98 -21.64 7.53
CA ALA A 194 -7.77 -20.95 7.11
C ALA A 194 -6.56 -21.39 7.95
N PRO A 195 -5.35 -21.41 7.37
CA PRO A 195 -4.12 -21.60 8.12
C PRO A 195 -3.90 -20.52 9.18
N LEU A 196 -4.22 -19.26 8.86
CA LEU A 196 -4.01 -18.12 9.74
C LEU A 196 -5.35 -17.52 10.15
N TRP A 197 -5.55 -17.35 11.45
CA TRP A 197 -6.68 -16.61 11.99
C TRP A 197 -6.15 -15.37 12.69
N THR A 198 -6.69 -14.20 12.37
CA THR A 198 -6.13 -12.93 12.81
C THR A 198 -7.16 -12.04 13.51
N ALA A 199 -6.65 -11.08 14.29
CA ALA A 199 -7.41 -9.98 14.85
C ALA A 199 -6.50 -8.76 15.07
N THR A 200 -7.11 -7.59 15.21
CA THR A 200 -6.42 -6.36 15.61
C THR A 200 -5.69 -6.56 16.95
N GLY A 201 -4.42 -6.15 16.99
CA GLY A 201 -3.55 -6.24 18.17
C GLY A 201 -3.07 -4.90 18.71
N TRP A 202 -3.51 -3.76 18.15
CA TRP A 202 -3.18 -2.43 18.66
C TRP A 202 -4.18 -1.93 19.69
N GLY A 203 -3.85 -0.84 20.38
CA GLY A 203 -4.69 -0.24 21.40
C GLY A 203 -4.75 -1.08 22.67
N ALA A 204 -3.65 -1.72 23.08
CA ALA A 204 -3.65 -2.63 24.24
C ALA A 204 -4.70 -3.77 24.15
N ALA A 205 -5.05 -4.19 22.93
CA ALA A 205 -6.07 -5.21 22.69
C ALA A 205 -5.80 -6.52 23.47
N ASP A 206 -6.80 -6.96 24.22
CA ASP A 206 -6.84 -8.27 24.86
C ASP A 206 -7.41 -9.29 23.89
N ILE A 207 -6.51 -10.04 23.24
CA ILE A 207 -6.87 -11.07 22.26
C ILE A 207 -6.73 -12.47 22.87
N PRO A 208 -7.57 -13.44 22.48
CA PRO A 208 -7.51 -14.79 23.02
C PRO A 208 -6.18 -15.45 22.66
N ALA A 209 -5.42 -15.80 23.70
CA ALA A 209 -4.07 -16.35 23.54
C ALA A 209 -4.05 -17.61 22.67
N ASP A 210 -3.07 -17.68 21.77
CA ASP A 210 -2.82 -18.75 20.80
C ASP A 210 -4.01 -19.07 19.88
N THR A 211 -5.06 -18.26 19.92
CA THR A 211 -6.27 -18.44 19.11
C THR A 211 -6.25 -17.53 17.90
N LEU A 212 -5.76 -16.30 18.05
CA LEU A 212 -5.68 -15.32 16.96
C LEU A 212 -4.28 -14.73 16.90
N LEU A 213 -3.80 -14.51 15.69
CA LEU A 213 -2.56 -13.80 15.42
C LEU A 213 -2.84 -12.28 15.51
N PRO A 214 -2.17 -11.54 16.43
CA PRO A 214 -2.29 -10.09 16.48
C PRO A 214 -1.69 -9.45 15.24
N LEU A 215 -2.45 -8.54 14.64
CA LEU A 215 -1.97 -7.67 13.58
C LEU A 215 -1.85 -6.23 14.09
N TYR A 216 -0.83 -5.52 13.64
CA TYR A 216 -0.49 -4.17 14.07
C TYR A 216 -0.64 -3.14 12.94
N GLY A 217 -0.84 -1.88 13.29
CA GLY A 217 -0.96 -0.77 12.34
C GLY A 217 0.06 0.34 12.55
N GLY A 218 -0.06 1.37 11.74
CA GLY A 218 0.65 2.64 11.90
C GLY A 218 0.45 3.52 10.69
N TYR A 219 0.15 4.80 10.90
CA TYR A 219 -0.19 5.71 9.81
C TYR A 219 0.74 6.93 9.77
N PRO A 220 1.00 7.51 8.58
CA PRO A 220 1.74 8.76 8.47
C PRO A 220 1.06 9.96 9.11
N GLU A 221 -0.26 10.00 9.03
CA GLU A 221 -1.15 11.03 9.54
C GLU A 221 -2.33 10.37 10.26
N ALA A 222 -3.26 11.17 10.79
CA ALA A 222 -4.48 10.67 11.43
C ALA A 222 -5.64 11.58 11.05
N PHE A 223 -6.53 11.15 10.14
CA PHE A 223 -7.71 11.96 9.79
C PHE A 223 -8.68 12.10 10.96
N TRP A 224 -8.66 11.11 11.87
CA TRP A 224 -9.51 11.02 13.05
C TRP A 224 -9.03 11.90 14.22
N GLU A 225 -7.94 12.64 14.07
CA GLU A 225 -7.50 13.65 15.04
C GLU A 225 -8.30 14.95 14.87
N ASP A 226 -8.30 15.80 15.89
CA ASP A 226 -8.96 17.10 15.81
C ASP A 226 -8.31 18.02 14.74
N ALA A 227 -9.09 19.01 14.28
CA ALA A 227 -8.64 20.02 13.33
C ALA A 227 -7.71 21.05 14.00
N HIS A 228 -6.49 20.63 14.34
CA HIS A 228 -5.40 21.47 14.81
C HIS A 228 -4.31 21.58 13.74
N ASP A 229 -3.58 22.70 13.74
CA ASP A 229 -2.43 22.86 12.85
C ASP A 229 -1.28 21.94 13.25
N GLY A 230 -0.48 21.56 12.25
CA GLY A 230 0.66 20.67 12.41
C GLY A 230 0.32 19.18 12.43
N TRP A 231 1.38 18.40 12.65
CA TRP A 231 1.34 16.94 12.62
C TRP A 231 0.71 16.35 13.87
N ALA A 232 -0.10 15.30 13.70
CA ALA A 232 -0.58 14.47 14.80
C ALA A 232 0.61 13.88 15.59
N ARG A 233 0.81 14.32 16.83
CA ARG A 233 2.01 14.04 17.63
C ARG A 233 2.27 12.54 17.79
N ASP A 234 1.21 11.76 17.96
CA ASP A 234 1.30 10.33 18.22
C ASP A 234 1.83 9.54 17.00
N MET A 235 1.69 10.07 15.79
CA MET A 235 2.21 9.44 14.56
C MET A 235 3.74 9.47 14.50
N ARG A 236 4.40 10.34 15.28
CA ARG A 236 5.87 10.48 15.34
C ARG A 236 6.58 9.17 15.60
N ARG A 237 6.06 8.34 16.52
CA ARG A 237 6.69 7.10 16.97
C ARG A 237 6.97 6.12 15.83
N HIS A 238 6.22 6.21 14.74
CA HIS A 238 6.35 5.28 13.62
C HIS A 238 7.58 5.50 12.75
N TYR A 239 8.30 6.60 12.98
CA TYR A 239 9.53 6.98 12.27
C TYR A 239 10.78 6.74 13.12
N PHE A 240 10.64 5.96 14.21
CA PHE A 240 11.70 5.51 15.11
C PHE A 240 11.75 3.99 15.11
N PHE A 241 12.95 3.40 15.03
CA PHE A 241 13.12 1.97 15.20
C PHE A 241 12.88 1.59 16.66
N THR A 242 12.02 0.60 16.92
CA THR A 242 11.62 0.25 18.29
C THR A 242 11.10 -1.19 18.38
N PRO A 243 11.31 -1.89 19.51
CA PRO A 243 10.65 -3.18 19.76
C PRO A 243 9.15 -3.02 20.10
N ILE A 244 8.66 -1.80 20.33
CA ILE A 244 7.26 -1.51 20.64
C ILE A 244 6.42 -1.71 19.38
N ARG A 245 5.44 -2.61 19.47
CA ARG A 245 4.54 -2.97 18.36
C ARG A 245 3.20 -2.23 18.44
N ASP A 246 2.76 -1.95 19.66
CA ASP A 246 1.43 -1.41 19.96
C ASP A 246 1.31 0.08 19.56
N ASP A 247 0.07 0.47 19.30
CA ASP A 247 -0.35 1.80 18.89
C ASP A 247 -1.71 2.14 19.51
N HIS A 248 -1.74 3.08 20.46
CA HIS A 248 -2.99 3.50 21.08
C HIS A 248 -3.75 4.57 20.31
N ALA A 249 -3.19 5.18 19.27
CA ALA A 249 -3.79 6.32 18.59
C ALA A 249 -4.72 5.94 17.44
N ILE A 250 -4.54 4.76 16.82
CA ILE A 250 -5.42 4.28 15.75
C ILE A 250 -6.83 4.00 16.31
N GLY A 251 -7.86 4.53 15.65
CA GLY A 251 -9.27 4.36 16.05
C GLY A 251 -9.60 4.94 17.43
N ALA A 252 -8.74 5.83 17.96
CA ALA A 252 -8.86 6.28 19.33
C ALA A 252 -10.14 7.07 19.63
N ASP A 253 -10.70 7.73 18.61
CA ASP A 253 -11.93 8.52 18.65
C ASP A 253 -13.20 7.65 18.63
N LEU A 254 -13.10 6.36 18.32
CA LEU A 254 -14.22 5.44 18.44
C LEU A 254 -14.40 4.88 19.86
N ARG A 255 -13.48 5.20 20.77
CA ARG A 255 -13.46 4.64 22.13
C ARG A 255 -14.00 5.65 23.13
N SER A 256 -14.89 5.18 24.00
CA SER A 256 -15.40 5.98 25.13
C SER A 256 -14.44 6.02 26.32
N SER A 257 -13.47 5.09 26.38
CA SER A 257 -12.47 5.01 27.45
C SER A 257 -11.14 4.44 26.93
N ALA A 258 -10.05 4.69 27.66
CA ALA A 258 -8.75 4.12 27.33
C ALA A 258 -8.76 2.59 27.58
N PRO A 259 -8.25 1.78 26.63
CA PRO A 259 -8.13 0.34 26.84
C PRO A 259 -7.29 0.03 28.09
N THR A 260 -7.72 -0.97 28.87
CA THR A 260 -7.08 -1.37 30.13
C THR A 260 -6.29 -2.68 30.02
N GLY A 261 -6.32 -3.32 28.84
CA GLY A 261 -5.59 -4.54 28.56
C GLY A 261 -4.07 -4.35 28.60
N THR A 262 -3.34 -5.46 28.67
CA THR A 262 -1.86 -5.44 28.63
C THR A 262 -1.31 -5.56 27.21
N GLY A 263 -2.19 -5.69 26.21
CA GLY A 263 -1.84 -6.04 24.85
C GLY A 263 -1.34 -7.49 24.67
N PRO A 264 -1.13 -7.95 23.43
CA PRO A 264 -0.62 -9.29 23.15
C PRO A 264 0.82 -9.49 23.63
N ASP A 265 1.14 -10.66 24.22
CA ASP A 265 2.51 -10.99 24.61
C ASP A 265 3.41 -11.17 23.37
N ALA A 266 4.31 -10.21 23.15
CA ALA A 266 5.23 -10.16 22.01
C ALA A 266 6.15 -11.38 21.87
N ARG A 267 6.31 -12.21 22.92
CA ARG A 267 7.11 -13.46 22.89
C ARG A 267 6.36 -14.63 22.27
N ARG A 268 5.02 -14.55 22.17
CA ARG A 268 4.17 -15.62 21.63
C ARG A 268 3.92 -15.49 20.13
N TYR A 269 4.03 -14.27 19.60
CA TYR A 269 3.61 -13.95 18.24
C TYR A 269 4.70 -13.25 17.43
N PRO A 270 4.77 -13.52 16.12
CA PRO A 270 5.60 -12.72 15.23
C PRO A 270 5.08 -11.28 15.18
N TYR A 271 5.94 -10.32 14.87
CA TYR A 271 5.50 -8.95 14.65
C TYR A 271 4.91 -8.84 13.23
N ALA A 272 3.59 -8.74 13.12
CA ALA A 272 2.90 -8.66 11.84
C ALA A 272 2.16 -7.32 11.70
N THR A 273 2.53 -6.50 10.72
CA THR A 273 1.85 -5.22 10.44
C THR A 273 0.91 -5.35 9.25
N CYS A 274 -0.39 -5.13 9.43
CA CYS A 274 -1.40 -5.26 8.37
C CYS A 274 -1.99 -3.93 7.90
N GLU A 275 -2.06 -2.93 8.77
CA GLU A 275 -2.66 -1.62 8.47
C GLU A 275 -1.61 -0.52 8.58
N LEU A 276 -0.62 -0.58 7.70
CA LEU A 276 0.27 0.56 7.49
C LEU A 276 -0.39 1.50 6.49
N GLY A 277 -0.45 2.79 6.84
CA GLY A 277 -1.06 3.79 5.97
C GLY A 277 -0.39 3.81 4.59
N GLY A 278 -1.05 3.25 3.58
CA GLY A 278 -0.67 3.40 2.17
C GLY A 278 -1.01 4.80 1.64
N GLY A 279 -1.80 5.53 2.41
CA GLY A 279 -2.20 6.92 2.23
C GLY A 279 -2.94 7.36 3.50
N MET A 280 -3.93 8.22 3.34
CA MET A 280 -4.87 8.56 4.40
C MET A 280 -6.24 8.97 3.84
N ALA A 281 -7.32 8.47 4.46
CA ALA A 281 -8.67 8.95 4.22
C ALA A 281 -8.80 10.45 4.54
N ILE A 282 -9.81 11.09 3.94
CA ILE A 282 -10.06 12.51 4.10
C ILE A 282 -11.39 12.68 4.83
N ALA A 283 -11.35 13.13 6.08
CA ALA A 283 -12.55 13.57 6.80
C ALA A 283 -12.77 15.07 6.62
N TYR A 284 -14.03 15.51 6.73
CA TYR A 284 -14.38 16.88 6.44
C TYR A 284 -13.56 17.89 7.27
N HIS A 285 -13.35 17.61 8.56
CA HIS A 285 -12.61 18.49 9.47
C HIS A 285 -11.08 18.36 9.35
N ARG A 286 -10.53 17.28 8.79
CA ARG A 286 -9.08 17.05 8.71
C ARG A 286 -8.67 16.34 7.43
N ARG A 287 -7.90 17.06 6.60
CA ARG A 287 -7.58 16.69 5.22
C ARG A 287 -6.06 16.72 4.99
N PRO A 288 -5.32 15.72 5.51
CA PRO A 288 -3.87 15.69 5.43
C PRO A 288 -3.38 15.39 4.00
N LEU A 289 -2.14 15.80 3.70
CA LEU A 289 -1.39 15.32 2.54
C LEU A 289 -0.42 14.23 2.96
N VAL A 290 -0.37 13.14 2.19
CA VAL A 290 0.54 12.02 2.47
C VAL A 290 1.47 11.78 1.27
N PRO A 291 2.68 12.37 1.27
CA PRO A 291 3.72 12.09 0.29
C PRO A 291 4.23 10.64 0.32
N ALA A 292 4.75 10.15 -0.80
CA ALA A 292 5.31 8.81 -0.93
C ALA A 292 6.42 8.50 0.10
N ALA A 293 7.28 9.48 0.41
CA ALA A 293 8.38 9.31 1.36
C ALA A 293 7.90 9.02 2.79
N ASP A 294 6.74 9.57 3.18
CA ASP A 294 6.15 9.33 4.50
C ASP A 294 5.71 7.86 4.63
N ILE A 295 5.09 7.33 3.57
CA ILE A 295 4.64 5.93 3.48
C ILE A 295 5.83 4.96 3.47
N THR A 296 6.85 5.24 2.66
CA THR A 296 7.99 4.32 2.49
C THR A 296 8.93 4.31 3.69
N SER A 297 9.14 5.45 4.35
CA SER A 297 9.94 5.51 5.58
C SER A 297 9.22 4.90 6.79
N LEU A 298 7.89 5.04 6.88
CA LEU A 298 7.05 4.29 7.81
C LEU A 298 7.25 2.77 7.61
N ALA A 299 7.04 2.28 6.38
CA ALA A 299 7.19 0.87 6.03
C ALA A 299 8.60 0.34 6.37
N LEU A 300 9.64 1.07 5.97
CA LEU A 300 11.04 0.74 6.27
C LEU A 300 11.29 0.67 7.78
N THR A 301 10.74 1.61 8.55
CA THR A 301 10.93 1.65 10.00
C THR A 301 10.31 0.44 10.67
N LYS A 302 9.13 -0.01 10.23
CA LYS A 302 8.47 -1.22 10.74
C LYS A 302 9.25 -2.49 10.38
N LEU A 303 9.78 -2.58 9.17
CA LEU A 303 10.66 -3.67 8.75
C LEU A 303 11.94 -3.73 9.59
N GLY A 304 12.63 -2.59 9.77
CA GLY A 304 13.83 -2.50 10.59
C GLY A 304 13.56 -2.80 12.08
N SER A 305 12.37 -2.47 12.57
CA SER A 305 11.89 -2.77 13.93
C SER A 305 11.55 -4.25 14.16
N GLY A 306 11.67 -5.10 13.14
CA GLY A 306 11.47 -6.54 13.26
C GLY A 306 10.15 -7.06 12.70
N SER A 307 9.36 -6.24 12.00
CA SER A 307 8.14 -6.72 11.34
C SER A 307 8.49 -7.81 10.31
N VAL A 308 7.64 -8.84 10.25
CA VAL A 308 7.73 -9.99 9.34
C VAL A 308 6.43 -10.19 8.55
N TRP A 309 5.60 -9.15 8.48
CA TRP A 309 4.44 -9.04 7.61
C TRP A 309 4.25 -7.57 7.27
N GLN A 310 4.18 -7.22 6.00
CA GLN A 310 4.16 -5.84 5.53
C GLN A 310 2.84 -5.56 4.80
N GLY A 311 1.83 -5.08 5.50
CA GLY A 311 0.49 -4.82 4.97
C GLY A 311 0.10 -3.35 4.92
N TYR A 312 -0.62 -2.96 3.87
CA TYR A 312 -1.03 -1.58 3.61
C TYR A 312 -2.54 -1.40 3.58
N TYR A 313 -3.02 -0.42 4.35
CA TYR A 313 -4.39 0.04 4.36
C TYR A 313 -4.47 1.53 3.97
N LEU A 314 -5.11 1.93 2.88
CA LEU A 314 -5.41 1.10 1.70
C LEU A 314 -4.21 1.03 0.75
N TYR A 315 -4.12 -0.07 0.00
CA TYR A 315 -3.21 -0.15 -1.15
C TYR A 315 -3.88 0.32 -2.45
N HIS A 316 -5.19 0.15 -2.55
CA HIS A 316 -6.01 0.59 -3.68
C HIS A 316 -7.26 1.31 -3.16
N GLY A 317 -7.41 2.59 -3.51
CA GLY A 317 -8.55 3.42 -3.18
C GLY A 317 -9.80 3.05 -3.99
N CYS A 318 -10.99 3.26 -3.45
CA CYS A 318 -12.23 2.79 -4.08
C CYS A 318 -13.35 3.84 -4.04
N SER A 319 -14.58 3.46 -4.41
CA SER A 319 -15.78 4.30 -4.29
C SER A 319 -16.79 3.65 -3.34
N GLN A 320 -17.32 4.39 -2.38
CA GLN A 320 -18.45 3.98 -1.57
C GLN A 320 -19.64 3.59 -2.45
N ARG A 321 -20.41 2.59 -2.01
CA ARG A 321 -21.61 2.15 -2.72
C ARG A 321 -22.70 3.22 -2.64
N VAL A 322 -23.22 3.60 -3.79
CA VAL A 322 -24.32 4.59 -3.94
C VAL A 322 -25.65 3.95 -4.33
N ASP A 323 -25.69 2.62 -4.44
CA ASP A 323 -26.87 1.83 -4.78
C ASP A 323 -27.59 1.26 -3.54
N LEU A 324 -27.05 1.48 -2.34
CA LEU A 324 -27.71 1.15 -1.08
C LEU A 324 -28.82 2.15 -0.75
N LYS A 325 -29.73 1.75 0.15
CA LYS A 325 -30.84 2.60 0.61
C LYS A 325 -30.35 3.90 1.25
N GLU A 326 -29.33 3.79 2.09
CA GLU A 326 -28.71 4.91 2.80
C GLU A 326 -27.26 5.09 2.34
N PRO A 327 -26.70 6.33 2.41
CA PRO A 327 -25.30 6.58 2.09
C PRO A 327 -24.34 5.71 2.92
N ASN A 328 -23.37 5.07 2.26
CA ASN A 328 -22.55 4.01 2.88
C ASN A 328 -21.31 4.50 3.65
N GLN A 329 -21.02 5.80 3.65
CA GLN A 329 -19.86 6.35 4.33
C GLN A 329 -20.06 6.44 5.85
N GLU A 330 -18.96 6.44 6.59
CA GLU A 330 -18.94 6.96 7.96
C GLU A 330 -19.42 8.42 8.00
N SER A 331 -20.37 8.70 8.89
CA SER A 331 -20.95 10.05 9.05
C SER A 331 -21.48 10.31 10.46
N HIS A 332 -21.47 11.58 10.83
CA HIS A 332 -22.14 12.11 12.02
C HIS A 332 -23.62 11.73 12.11
N ASP A 333 -24.30 11.50 10.98
CA ASP A 333 -25.71 11.07 10.96
C ASP A 333 -25.92 9.69 11.62
N THR A 334 -24.86 8.89 11.72
CA THR A 334 -24.82 7.60 12.44
C THR A 334 -24.11 7.67 13.79
N GLY A 335 -23.87 8.88 14.31
CA GLY A 335 -23.22 9.09 15.61
C GLY A 335 -21.70 8.91 15.62
N TYR A 336 -21.08 8.65 14.46
CA TYR A 336 -19.62 8.62 14.33
C TYR A 336 -19.01 9.99 14.62
N PRO A 337 -17.71 10.07 14.96
CA PRO A 337 -17.02 11.32 15.21
C PRO A 337 -16.60 12.06 13.92
N ASN A 338 -16.64 11.42 12.76
CA ASN A 338 -16.19 12.00 11.48
C ASN A 338 -17.30 12.01 10.43
N ASP A 339 -17.20 12.96 9.49
CA ASP A 339 -17.91 12.91 8.20
C ASP A 339 -16.91 12.66 7.08
N LEU A 340 -17.12 11.58 6.33
CA LEU A 340 -16.36 11.28 5.13
C LEU A 340 -17.13 11.67 3.86
N PRO A 341 -16.45 11.74 2.70
CA PRO A 341 -17.13 11.87 1.41
C PRO A 341 -18.16 10.75 1.21
N THR A 342 -19.26 11.09 0.57
CA THR A 342 -20.35 10.16 0.25
C THR A 342 -19.95 9.13 -0.80
N VAL A 343 -19.07 9.48 -1.73
CA VAL A 343 -18.64 8.60 -2.82
C VAL A 343 -17.17 8.24 -2.72
N THR A 344 -16.26 9.22 -2.74
CA THR A 344 -14.83 8.88 -2.88
C THR A 344 -14.29 8.19 -1.62
N TYR A 345 -13.55 7.12 -1.84
CA TYR A 345 -12.72 6.48 -0.83
C TYR A 345 -11.31 6.24 -1.41
N ASP A 346 -10.80 7.25 -2.13
CA ASP A 346 -9.51 7.25 -2.81
C ASP A 346 -8.31 7.03 -1.87
N PHE A 347 -8.46 7.45 -0.61
CA PHE A 347 -7.51 7.24 0.48
C PHE A 347 -6.10 7.82 0.23
N GLN A 348 -5.84 8.55 -0.86
CA GLN A 348 -4.47 8.85 -1.31
C GLN A 348 -3.61 7.58 -1.50
N ALA A 349 -4.24 6.42 -1.69
CA ALA A 349 -3.59 5.12 -1.77
C ALA A 349 -2.62 5.03 -2.97
N PRO A 350 -1.64 4.10 -2.96
CA PRO A 350 -0.68 3.90 -4.05
C PRO A 350 -1.36 3.76 -5.43
N LEU A 351 -2.48 3.05 -5.47
CA LEU A 351 -3.44 3.08 -6.56
C LEU A 351 -4.67 3.88 -6.10
N GLY A 352 -5.07 4.91 -6.86
CA GLY A 352 -6.23 5.74 -6.53
C GLY A 352 -7.57 5.08 -6.87
N GLU A 353 -8.66 5.82 -6.63
CA GLU A 353 -10.05 5.38 -6.80
C GLU A 353 -10.38 4.73 -8.16
N TYR A 354 -9.73 5.21 -9.22
CA TYR A 354 -9.92 4.73 -10.60
C TYR A 354 -8.69 3.97 -11.11
N GLY A 355 -7.85 3.47 -10.19
CA GLY A 355 -6.66 2.70 -10.52
C GLY A 355 -5.50 3.54 -11.08
N GLN A 356 -5.54 4.87 -10.92
CA GLN A 356 -4.44 5.76 -11.27
C GLN A 356 -3.25 5.55 -10.34
N VAL A 357 -2.04 5.55 -10.89
CA VAL A 357 -0.82 5.17 -10.17
C VAL A 357 -0.16 6.41 -9.56
N ARG A 358 0.18 6.34 -8.27
CA ARG A 358 0.86 7.43 -7.55
C ARG A 358 2.34 7.12 -7.30
N PRO A 359 3.18 8.13 -7.00
CA PRO A 359 4.60 7.91 -6.69
C PRO A 359 4.85 6.87 -5.58
N ALA A 360 3.94 6.76 -4.61
CA ALA A 360 4.01 5.77 -3.54
C ALA A 360 4.01 4.32 -4.05
N PHE A 361 3.32 4.03 -5.17
CA PHE A 361 3.32 2.70 -5.80
C PHE A 361 4.74 2.28 -6.21
N HIS A 362 5.44 3.15 -6.95
CA HIS A 362 6.79 2.89 -7.42
C HIS A 362 7.80 2.80 -6.26
N ALA A 363 7.66 3.70 -5.27
CA ALA A 363 8.55 3.73 -4.11
C ALA A 363 8.39 2.49 -3.23
N LEU A 364 7.16 2.04 -2.98
CA LEU A 364 6.90 0.80 -2.23
C LEU A 364 7.34 -0.44 -3.00
N ARG A 365 7.11 -0.50 -4.32
CA ARG A 365 7.54 -1.64 -5.16
C ARG A 365 9.03 -1.93 -5.01
N ARG A 366 9.88 -0.89 -4.88
CA ARG A 366 11.32 -1.07 -4.62
C ARG A 366 11.58 -1.86 -3.33
N GLN A 367 10.88 -1.51 -2.24
CA GLN A 367 10.99 -2.23 -0.97
C GLN A 367 10.39 -3.64 -1.06
N HIS A 368 9.30 -3.82 -1.81
CA HIS A 368 8.68 -5.13 -2.01
C HIS A 368 9.60 -6.08 -2.79
N LEU A 369 10.30 -5.59 -3.82
CA LEU A 369 11.31 -6.36 -4.53
C LEU A 369 12.41 -6.86 -3.57
N PHE A 370 12.83 -6.00 -2.63
CA PHE A 370 13.77 -6.38 -1.58
C PHE A 370 13.21 -7.50 -0.70
N LEU A 371 11.96 -7.38 -0.24
CA LEU A 371 11.31 -8.42 0.57
C LEU A 371 11.14 -9.74 -0.18
N HIS A 372 10.78 -9.71 -1.47
CA HIS A 372 10.68 -10.92 -2.30
C HIS A 372 12.03 -11.62 -2.48
N ALA A 373 13.09 -10.85 -2.64
CA ALA A 373 14.43 -11.40 -2.83
C ALA A 373 15.08 -11.88 -1.53
N TYR A 374 14.90 -11.12 -0.43
CA TYR A 374 15.69 -11.26 0.80
C TYR A 374 14.87 -11.45 2.08
N GLY A 375 13.54 -11.42 2.01
CA GLY A 375 12.64 -11.54 3.15
C GLY A 375 12.79 -12.85 3.91
N ALA A 376 13.12 -13.95 3.21
CA ALA A 376 13.36 -15.25 3.83
C ALA A 376 14.59 -15.26 4.76
N GLU A 377 15.64 -14.49 4.43
CA GLU A 377 16.79 -14.29 5.32
C GLU A 377 16.44 -13.31 6.44
N LEU A 378 15.82 -12.18 6.09
CA LEU A 378 15.44 -11.11 7.02
C LEU A 378 14.48 -11.59 8.12
N ALA A 379 13.52 -12.47 7.81
CA ALA A 379 12.47 -12.91 8.74
C ALA A 379 13.00 -13.54 10.04
N ARG A 380 14.23 -14.07 10.03
CA ARG A 380 14.86 -14.68 11.22
C ARG A 380 15.82 -13.75 11.95
N MET A 381 16.08 -12.57 11.40
CA MET A 381 17.04 -11.62 11.95
C MET A 381 16.37 -10.76 13.03
N PRO A 382 16.74 -10.89 14.32
CA PRO A 382 16.26 -10.00 15.39
C PRO A 382 16.71 -8.55 15.18
N LEU A 383 15.96 -7.62 15.78
CA LEU A 383 16.31 -6.21 15.89
C LEU A 383 17.48 -5.98 16.85
N HIS A 384 18.42 -5.15 16.45
CA HIS A 384 19.50 -4.59 17.26
C HIS A 384 19.50 -3.06 17.13
N LEU A 385 19.32 -2.38 18.26
CA LEU A 385 19.35 -0.92 18.35
C LEU A 385 20.78 -0.41 18.60
N PRO A 386 21.12 0.81 18.16
CA PRO A 386 22.44 1.39 18.37
C PRO A 386 22.66 1.83 19.82
N ASP A 387 23.92 1.94 20.24
CA ASP A 387 24.28 2.42 21.60
C ASP A 387 23.76 3.84 21.87
N ARG A 388 23.60 4.65 20.82
CA ARG A 388 23.03 5.99 20.88
C ARG A 388 21.69 6.03 20.16
N GLU A 389 20.63 6.05 20.94
CA GLU A 389 19.26 6.22 20.45
C GLU A 389 18.79 7.69 20.57
N PRO A 390 17.76 8.09 19.81
CA PRO A 390 17.11 9.38 20.02
C PRO A 390 16.59 9.53 21.46
N ALA A 391 16.77 10.70 22.07
CA ALA A 391 16.43 10.90 23.48
C ALA A 391 14.90 10.92 23.75
N SER A 392 14.10 11.26 22.74
CA SER A 392 12.63 11.26 22.80
C SER A 392 12.04 11.30 21.39
N LEU A 393 10.70 11.23 21.31
CA LEU A 393 9.96 11.44 20.07
C LEU A 393 10.11 12.86 19.48
N ASP A 394 10.67 13.80 20.24
CA ASP A 394 10.94 15.18 19.82
C ASP A 394 12.41 15.37 19.39
N ASP A 395 13.27 14.36 19.49
CA ASP A 395 14.66 14.45 19.02
C ASP A 395 14.71 14.50 17.48
N ARG A 396 15.29 15.58 16.97
CA ARG A 396 15.51 15.85 15.53
C ARG A 396 16.99 15.86 15.15
N SER A 397 17.89 15.59 16.09
CA SER A 397 19.34 15.75 15.96
C SER A 397 20.11 14.44 15.95
N THR A 398 19.48 13.35 16.38
CA THR A 398 20.09 12.01 16.39
C THR A 398 19.64 11.23 15.16
N LEU A 399 20.60 10.77 14.35
CA LEU A 399 20.33 9.89 13.21
C LEU A 399 19.69 8.60 13.70
N ARG A 400 18.58 8.19 13.06
CA ARG A 400 17.86 6.97 13.44
C ARG A 400 18.31 5.83 12.54
N TRP A 401 18.81 4.77 13.16
CA TRP A 401 19.23 3.57 12.45
C TRP A 401 19.11 2.36 13.36
N ALA A 402 19.04 1.17 12.75
CA ALA A 402 18.98 -0.10 13.43
C ALA A 402 19.63 -1.19 12.57
N VAL A 403 19.93 -2.35 13.14
CA VAL A 403 20.41 -3.52 12.40
C VAL A 403 19.49 -4.70 12.68
N ARG A 404 19.09 -5.41 11.64
CA ARG A 404 18.60 -6.79 11.79
C ARG A 404 19.69 -7.74 11.36
N SER A 405 20.17 -8.62 12.23
CA SER A 405 21.30 -9.51 11.92
C SER A 405 21.17 -10.91 12.54
N ALA A 406 21.81 -11.88 11.88
CA ALA A 406 21.95 -13.26 12.36
C ALA A 406 23.28 -13.84 11.86
N GLY A 407 24.05 -14.46 12.76
CA GLY A 407 25.39 -14.98 12.44
C GLY A 407 26.30 -13.87 11.92
N ASP A 408 26.83 -14.04 10.70
CA ASP A 408 27.66 -13.06 9.99
C ASP A 408 26.88 -12.19 9.00
N GLN A 409 25.54 -12.26 8.97
CA GLN A 409 24.71 -11.51 8.01
C GLN A 409 23.87 -10.47 8.71
N GLY A 410 23.56 -9.38 8.02
CA GLY A 410 22.59 -8.41 8.51
C GLY A 410 22.20 -7.36 7.48
N PHE A 411 21.19 -6.59 7.85
CA PHE A 411 20.67 -5.46 7.13
C PHE A 411 20.64 -4.26 8.08
N LEU A 412 21.35 -3.19 7.72
CA LEU A 412 21.41 -1.92 8.43
C LEU A 412 20.34 -1.00 7.84
N PHE A 413 19.38 -0.59 8.65
CA PHE A 413 18.27 0.29 8.28
C PHE A 413 18.57 1.70 8.77
N VAL A 414 18.32 2.71 7.93
CA VAL A 414 18.46 4.13 8.28
C VAL A 414 17.16 4.84 7.95
N ASN A 415 16.71 5.71 8.87
CA ASN A 415 15.63 6.65 8.62
C ASN A 415 16.04 8.07 9.07
N ASN A 416 16.21 8.97 8.10
CA ASN A 416 16.39 10.40 8.29
C ASN A 416 15.24 11.19 7.63
N HIS A 417 14.05 10.62 7.64
CA HIS A 417 12.82 11.22 7.13
C HIS A 417 11.68 11.15 8.17
N GLN A 418 10.82 12.17 8.16
CA GLN A 418 9.52 12.15 8.82
C GLN A 418 8.59 13.24 8.23
N PRO A 419 7.27 13.09 8.36
CA PRO A 419 6.29 14.10 7.98
C PRO A 419 6.52 15.44 8.69
N HIS A 420 6.17 16.53 8.01
CA HIS A 420 6.06 17.92 8.50
C HIS A 420 7.33 18.59 9.06
N GLU A 421 8.26 17.85 9.64
CA GLU A 421 9.43 18.36 10.33
C GLU A 421 10.71 17.84 9.66
N THR A 422 11.40 18.71 8.93
CA THR A 422 12.66 18.37 8.26
C THR A 422 13.76 18.00 9.26
N LEU A 423 14.40 16.86 9.03
CA LEU A 423 15.57 16.42 9.80
C LEU A 423 16.87 16.95 9.16
N PRO A 424 17.94 17.23 9.94
CA PRO A 424 19.18 17.77 9.39
C PRO A 424 19.97 16.72 8.61
N ASP A 425 20.91 17.19 7.79
CA ASP A 425 21.98 16.34 7.27
C ASP A 425 22.85 15.84 8.43
N HIS A 426 23.36 14.61 8.30
CA HIS A 426 24.36 14.06 9.22
C HIS A 426 25.69 13.85 8.49
N ASP A 427 26.68 14.69 8.79
CA ASP A 427 28.03 14.60 8.23
C ASP A 427 28.93 13.64 9.02
N GLY A 428 29.91 13.05 8.34
CA GLY A 428 30.94 12.22 8.99
C GLY A 428 30.41 10.89 9.56
N VAL A 429 29.31 10.36 9.01
CA VAL A 429 28.68 9.14 9.47
C VAL A 429 29.46 7.92 9.03
N ARG A 430 29.77 7.06 9.99
CA ARG A 430 30.30 5.71 9.80
C ARG A 430 29.69 4.79 10.86
N PHE A 431 29.05 3.71 10.42
CA PHE A 431 28.38 2.77 11.30
C PHE A 431 29.36 1.67 11.72
N GLY A 432 29.52 1.49 13.04
CA GLY A 432 30.18 0.31 13.61
C GLY A 432 29.14 -0.74 13.96
N VAL A 433 29.24 -1.93 13.38
CA VAL A 433 28.28 -3.02 13.62
C VAL A 433 29.04 -4.26 14.06
N THR A 434 28.74 -4.73 15.27
CA THR A 434 29.19 -6.04 15.76
C THR A 434 28.06 -7.05 15.54
N LEU A 435 28.33 -8.05 14.72
CA LEU A 435 27.37 -9.09 14.37
C LEU A 435 27.31 -10.18 15.46
N PRO A 436 26.22 -10.98 15.51
CA PRO A 436 26.09 -12.06 16.51
C PRO A 436 27.23 -13.09 16.53
N SER A 437 27.96 -13.26 15.42
CA SER A 437 29.17 -14.10 15.35
C SER A 437 30.37 -13.56 16.12
N GLY A 438 30.34 -12.28 16.53
CA GLY A 438 31.48 -11.54 17.08
C GLY A 438 32.27 -10.75 16.04
N ARG A 439 31.93 -10.87 14.74
CA ARG A 439 32.57 -10.09 13.67
C ARG A 439 32.13 -8.63 13.72
N THR A 440 33.08 -7.70 13.75
CA THR A 440 32.80 -6.26 13.68
C THR A 440 33.12 -5.72 12.29
N VAL A 441 32.20 -4.94 11.72
CA VAL A 441 32.37 -4.24 10.45
C VAL A 441 32.16 -2.74 10.65
N ALA A 442 32.88 -1.93 9.88
CA ALA A 442 32.72 -0.48 9.84
C ALA A 442 32.29 -0.06 8.43
N VAL A 443 31.04 0.39 8.28
CA VAL A 443 30.40 0.70 6.99
C VAL A 443 29.96 2.17 6.96
N PRO A 444 30.28 2.94 5.91
CA PRO A 444 31.21 2.62 4.83
C PRO A 444 32.68 2.71 5.28
N ALA A 445 33.62 2.41 4.38
CA ALA A 445 35.06 2.49 4.65
C ALA A 445 35.52 3.90 5.06
N GLN A 446 34.97 4.93 4.41
CA GLN A 446 35.20 6.33 4.72
C GLN A 446 33.91 6.97 5.25
N PRO A 447 33.97 7.94 6.17
CA PRO A 447 32.79 8.65 6.63
C PRO A 447 32.03 9.32 5.48
N VAL A 448 30.70 9.27 5.52
CA VAL A 448 29.82 9.85 4.50
C VAL A 448 28.83 10.83 5.12
N ARG A 449 28.23 11.67 4.29
CA ARG A 449 27.02 12.40 4.65
C ARG A 449 25.80 11.48 4.49
N ILE A 450 24.88 11.52 5.44
CA ILE A 450 23.52 11.00 5.29
C ILE A 450 22.58 12.21 5.12
N PRO A 451 22.02 12.44 3.92
CA PRO A 451 21.18 13.60 3.65
C PRO A 451 19.86 13.59 4.43
N SER A 452 19.28 14.77 4.61
CA SER A 452 17.86 14.94 4.98
C SER A 452 16.94 14.16 4.04
N GLY A 453 15.93 13.49 4.59
CA GLY A 453 14.97 12.68 3.82
C GLY A 453 15.47 11.27 3.45
N ALA A 454 16.76 10.96 3.67
CA ALA A 454 17.31 9.66 3.34
C ALA A 454 16.70 8.54 4.19
N HIS A 455 16.20 7.49 3.56
CA HIS A 455 15.74 6.28 4.23
C HIS A 455 16.03 5.07 3.32
N PHE A 456 16.79 4.12 3.83
CA PHE A 456 17.36 3.02 3.03
C PHE A 456 17.75 1.83 3.90
N VAL A 457 18.08 0.71 3.25
CA VAL A 457 18.68 -0.47 3.89
C VAL A 457 19.99 -0.83 3.21
N TRP A 458 21.05 -1.08 3.98
CA TRP A 458 22.36 -1.52 3.50
C TRP A 458 22.67 -2.94 3.99
N PRO A 459 23.19 -3.83 3.13
CA PRO A 459 23.44 -5.21 3.52
C PRO A 459 24.86 -5.36 4.07
N ILE A 460 25.01 -6.28 5.02
CA ILE A 460 26.28 -6.72 5.61
C ILE A 460 26.38 -8.22 5.40
N GLY A 461 27.46 -8.67 4.76
CA GLY A 461 27.66 -10.08 4.50
C GLY A 461 26.67 -10.67 3.47
N LEU A 462 26.29 -9.93 2.44
CA LEU A 462 25.31 -10.38 1.44
C LEU A 462 25.89 -11.50 0.57
N ASP A 463 25.18 -12.62 0.47
CA ASP A 463 25.51 -13.68 -0.48
C ASP A 463 25.13 -13.27 -1.92
N LEU A 464 26.10 -13.36 -2.83
CA LEU A 464 25.93 -13.05 -4.25
C LEU A 464 25.74 -14.30 -5.11
N GLY A 465 25.81 -15.49 -4.52
CA GLY A 465 25.88 -16.77 -5.23
C GLY A 465 27.30 -17.10 -5.69
N ALA A 466 27.47 -18.32 -6.20
CA ALA A 466 28.76 -18.83 -6.70
C ALA A 466 29.94 -18.72 -5.70
N GLY A 467 29.65 -18.78 -4.39
CA GLY A 467 30.64 -18.65 -3.32
C GLY A 467 31.16 -17.23 -3.11
N LEU A 468 30.57 -16.22 -3.77
CA LEU A 468 30.94 -14.82 -3.63
C LEU A 468 30.03 -14.09 -2.63
N ARG A 469 30.61 -13.13 -1.91
CA ARG A 469 29.93 -12.40 -0.85
C ARG A 469 30.38 -10.94 -0.83
N LEU A 470 29.43 -10.02 -0.57
CA LEU A 470 29.76 -8.66 -0.15
C LEU A 470 30.02 -8.66 1.35
N GLU A 471 31.16 -8.12 1.77
CA GLU A 471 31.37 -7.84 3.19
C GLU A 471 30.35 -6.79 3.68
N TRP A 472 30.10 -5.78 2.86
CA TRP A 472 29.00 -4.84 2.99
C TRP A 472 28.79 -4.07 1.67
N ALA A 473 27.65 -3.39 1.53
CA ALA A 473 27.43 -2.40 0.49
C ALA A 473 26.82 -1.11 1.05
N GLY A 474 27.34 0.03 0.62
CA GLY A 474 26.73 1.35 0.75
C GLY A 474 25.65 1.60 -0.33
N ALA A 475 24.90 0.56 -0.69
CA ALA A 475 23.85 0.57 -1.69
C ALA A 475 22.75 -0.43 -1.31
N GLU A 476 21.49 -0.09 -1.59
CA GLU A 476 20.32 -0.85 -1.18
C GLU A 476 20.10 -2.08 -2.05
N PRO A 477 20.01 -3.31 -1.49
CA PRO A 477 19.68 -4.49 -2.27
C PRO A 477 18.23 -4.42 -2.72
N VAL A 478 17.99 -4.48 -4.04
CA VAL A 478 16.64 -4.38 -4.61
C VAL A 478 16.12 -5.76 -4.99
N THR A 479 16.87 -6.53 -5.76
CA THR A 479 16.44 -7.88 -6.15
C THR A 479 17.63 -8.76 -6.56
N ARG A 480 17.35 -10.01 -6.91
CA ARG A 480 18.32 -10.95 -7.51
C ARG A 480 17.62 -11.86 -8.52
N LEU A 481 18.34 -12.26 -9.55
CA LEU A 481 17.90 -13.21 -10.58
C LEU A 481 19.12 -13.89 -11.23
N GLU A 482 18.90 -14.85 -12.12
CA GLU A 482 19.96 -15.44 -12.94
C GLU A 482 19.87 -14.89 -14.36
N VAL A 483 21.01 -14.48 -14.94
CA VAL A 483 21.12 -13.98 -16.32
C VAL A 483 22.34 -14.63 -16.98
N ASP A 484 22.14 -15.29 -18.11
CA ASP A 484 23.17 -16.04 -18.85
C ASP A 484 23.89 -17.10 -17.99
N GLY A 485 23.17 -17.76 -17.08
CA GLY A 485 23.75 -18.75 -16.16
C GLY A 485 24.61 -18.17 -15.04
N LEU A 486 24.60 -16.84 -14.84
CA LEU A 486 25.30 -16.16 -13.76
C LEU A 486 24.30 -15.53 -12.78
N PRO A 487 24.51 -15.67 -11.45
CA PRO A 487 23.78 -14.91 -10.45
C PRO A 487 23.97 -13.41 -10.68
N LEU A 488 22.88 -12.66 -10.69
CA LEU A 488 22.83 -11.21 -10.77
C LEU A 488 22.14 -10.64 -9.54
N THR A 489 22.87 -9.84 -8.76
CA THR A 489 22.33 -9.02 -7.68
C THR A 489 22.13 -7.59 -8.16
N VAL A 490 20.96 -7.01 -7.91
CA VAL A 490 20.66 -5.61 -8.25
C VAL A 490 20.66 -4.78 -6.97
N LEU A 491 21.48 -3.74 -6.95
CA LEU A 491 21.55 -2.73 -5.89
C LEU A 491 21.06 -1.37 -6.40
N ALA A 492 20.58 -0.52 -5.51
CA ALA A 492 20.24 0.87 -5.77
C ALA A 492 21.17 1.79 -4.98
N ALA A 493 21.77 2.77 -5.64
CA ALA A 493 22.50 3.83 -4.96
C ALA A 493 21.54 4.66 -4.09
N THR A 494 22.03 5.16 -2.96
CA THR A 494 21.31 6.13 -2.13
C THR A 494 21.62 7.53 -2.63
N ASP A 495 20.59 8.34 -2.87
CA ASP A 495 20.79 9.72 -3.35
C ASP A 495 21.68 10.53 -2.40
N GLY A 496 22.63 11.26 -2.96
CA GLY A 496 23.63 12.02 -2.19
C GLY A 496 24.66 11.20 -1.40
N VAL A 497 24.69 9.86 -1.51
CA VAL A 497 25.67 9.00 -0.82
C VAL A 497 26.48 8.18 -1.84
N PRO A 498 27.83 8.15 -1.75
CA PRO A 498 28.66 7.33 -2.64
C PRO A 498 28.31 5.84 -2.56
N ALA A 499 28.08 5.22 -3.73
CA ALA A 499 27.83 3.78 -3.82
C ALA A 499 29.16 3.00 -3.76
N THR A 500 29.54 2.58 -2.56
CA THR A 500 30.76 1.81 -2.32
C THR A 500 30.43 0.38 -1.87
N LEU A 501 31.12 -0.61 -2.42
CA LEU A 501 31.00 -2.03 -2.08
C LEU A 501 32.33 -2.53 -1.51
N ALA A 502 32.28 -3.45 -0.55
CA ALA A 502 33.46 -4.14 -0.04
C ALA A 502 33.39 -5.64 -0.31
N LEU A 503 34.47 -6.19 -0.85
CA LEU A 503 34.65 -7.61 -1.15
C LEU A 503 36.00 -8.09 -0.62
N ALA A 504 36.19 -9.41 -0.59
CA ALA A 504 37.50 -10.01 -0.31
C ALA A 504 38.56 -9.60 -1.36
N ALA A 505 39.82 -9.51 -0.94
CA ALA A 505 40.92 -9.06 -1.81
C ALA A 505 41.22 -9.95 -3.02
N ASP A 506 40.79 -11.22 -3.00
CA ASP A 506 40.98 -12.20 -4.07
C ASP A 506 39.86 -12.17 -5.12
N VAL A 507 38.90 -11.24 -5.00
CA VAL A 507 37.84 -11.04 -6.00
C VAL A 507 38.28 -10.00 -7.03
N GLU A 508 38.39 -10.43 -8.28
CA GLU A 508 38.62 -9.55 -9.43
C GLU A 508 37.32 -8.89 -9.88
N ILE A 509 37.40 -7.61 -10.24
CA ILE A 509 36.25 -6.77 -10.59
C ILE A 509 36.42 -6.25 -12.02
N GLN A 510 35.44 -6.53 -12.88
CA GLN A 510 35.37 -5.99 -14.23
C GLN A 510 34.07 -5.20 -14.41
N GLY A 511 34.15 -3.93 -14.81
CA GLY A 511 32.99 -3.07 -15.05
C GLY A 511 33.31 -1.59 -14.78
N PRO A 512 32.33 -0.68 -14.94
CA PRO A 512 32.54 0.75 -14.77
C PRO A 512 32.54 1.16 -13.29
N ALA A 513 33.62 0.85 -12.59
CA ALA A 513 33.85 1.27 -11.22
C ALA A 513 35.32 1.56 -10.97
N ARG A 514 35.58 2.39 -9.95
CA ARG A 514 36.92 2.54 -9.38
C ARG A 514 37.16 1.42 -8.37
N VAL A 515 38.29 0.74 -8.49
CA VAL A 515 38.68 -0.38 -7.62
C VAL A 515 39.95 0.00 -6.87
N ASP A 516 39.88 -0.03 -5.54
CA ASP A 516 41.02 0.21 -4.65
C ASP A 516 41.18 -1.02 -3.74
N THR A 517 42.34 -1.67 -3.78
CA THR A 517 42.65 -2.83 -2.91
C THR A 517 43.58 -2.39 -1.80
N ALA A 518 43.15 -2.54 -0.54
CA ALA A 518 43.95 -2.23 0.63
C ALA A 518 43.62 -3.19 1.79
N GLU A 519 44.63 -3.58 2.57
CA GLU A 519 44.45 -4.31 3.84
C GLU A 519 43.58 -5.58 3.74
N GLY A 520 43.68 -6.34 2.63
CA GLY A 520 42.93 -7.58 2.46
C GLY A 520 41.46 -7.41 2.05
N THR A 521 41.03 -6.19 1.73
CA THR A 521 39.69 -5.86 1.20
C THR A 521 39.81 -5.17 -0.16
N THR A 522 38.93 -5.52 -1.09
CA THR A 522 38.71 -4.81 -2.35
C THR A 522 37.53 -3.87 -2.17
N LEU A 523 37.78 -2.56 -2.30
CA LEU A 523 36.75 -1.52 -2.30
C LEU A 523 36.41 -1.14 -3.73
N VAL A 524 35.12 -1.16 -4.04
CA VAL A 524 34.59 -0.84 -5.36
C VAL A 524 33.68 0.36 -5.25
N THR A 525 34.03 1.48 -5.89
CA THR A 525 33.21 2.70 -5.91
C THR A 525 32.56 2.84 -7.29
N VAL A 526 31.23 2.77 -7.33
CA VAL A 526 30.46 3.00 -8.55
C VAL A 526 30.20 4.48 -8.71
N THR A 527 30.87 5.12 -9.67
CA THR A 527 30.81 6.57 -9.88
C THR A 527 29.58 7.03 -10.66
N GLU A 528 29.05 6.16 -11.53
CA GLU A 528 27.88 6.44 -12.35
C GLU A 528 26.85 5.29 -12.23
N PRO A 529 26.11 5.20 -11.11
CA PRO A 529 25.02 4.24 -10.98
C PRO A 529 23.99 4.41 -12.11
N GLY A 530 23.52 3.30 -12.68
CA GLY A 530 22.61 3.33 -13.83
C GLY A 530 22.56 2.00 -14.57
N THR A 531 21.89 1.99 -15.72
CA THR A 531 21.72 0.78 -16.55
C THR A 531 23.04 0.21 -17.08
N SER A 532 24.09 1.04 -17.19
CA SER A 532 25.42 0.60 -17.63
C SER A 532 26.31 0.09 -16.49
N ALA A 533 25.91 0.25 -15.22
CA ALA A 533 26.74 -0.02 -14.05
C ALA A 533 26.76 -1.51 -13.64
N LEU A 534 27.01 -2.40 -14.60
CA LEU A 534 27.17 -3.83 -14.39
C LEU A 534 28.62 -4.17 -14.07
N LEU A 535 28.81 -4.76 -12.90
CA LEU A 535 30.07 -5.32 -12.44
C LEU A 535 30.02 -6.84 -12.58
N THR A 536 31.07 -7.42 -13.15
CA THR A 536 31.32 -8.86 -13.13
C THR A 536 32.40 -9.13 -12.10
N LEU A 537 32.08 -10.00 -11.15
CA LEU A 537 32.93 -10.40 -10.05
C LEU A 537 33.46 -11.81 -10.34
N THR A 538 34.77 -12.00 -10.22
CA THR A 538 35.41 -13.31 -10.42
C THR A 538 36.25 -13.61 -9.19
N GLY A 539 35.87 -14.65 -8.45
CA GLY A 539 36.66 -15.16 -7.32
C GLY A 539 36.98 -16.64 -7.47
N PRO A 540 37.66 -17.26 -6.49
CA PRO A 540 38.16 -18.63 -6.60
C PRO A 540 37.06 -19.68 -6.80
N ALA A 541 35.87 -19.44 -6.25
CA ALA A 541 34.74 -20.38 -6.28
C ALA A 541 33.81 -20.22 -7.51
N GLY A 542 33.89 -19.10 -8.23
CA GLY A 542 32.99 -18.83 -9.35
C GLY A 542 32.86 -17.36 -9.71
N ARG A 543 31.81 -17.06 -10.50
CA ARG A 543 31.51 -15.73 -11.03
C ARG A 543 30.09 -15.30 -10.70
N ALA A 544 29.91 -14.03 -10.40
CA ALA A 544 28.61 -13.40 -10.19
C ALA A 544 28.61 -11.98 -10.78
N ARG A 545 27.42 -11.39 -10.90
CA ARG A 545 27.22 -10.02 -11.40
C ARG A 545 26.54 -9.16 -10.36
N VAL A 546 26.91 -7.89 -10.31
CA VAL A 546 26.25 -6.85 -9.51
C VAL A 546 25.89 -5.69 -10.43
N LEU A 547 24.61 -5.32 -10.49
CA LEU A 547 24.14 -4.13 -11.20
C LEU A 547 23.78 -3.06 -10.17
N VAL A 548 24.40 -1.89 -10.24
CA VAL A 548 24.11 -0.77 -9.32
C VAL A 548 23.33 0.32 -10.04
N LEU A 549 22.02 0.37 -9.82
CA LEU A 549 21.11 1.35 -10.42
C LEU A 549 21.19 2.71 -9.70
N SER A 550 20.91 3.78 -10.45
CA SER A 550 20.61 5.09 -9.83
C SER A 550 19.29 5.03 -9.04
N PRO A 551 19.05 5.96 -8.10
CA PRO A 551 17.77 6.02 -7.38
C PRO A 551 16.55 6.05 -8.32
N GLU A 552 16.64 6.82 -9.40
CA GLU A 552 15.58 6.97 -10.41
C GLU A 552 15.31 5.66 -11.17
N HIS A 553 16.35 4.96 -11.63
CA HIS A 553 16.18 3.66 -12.29
C HIS A 553 15.62 2.60 -11.33
N ALA A 554 16.04 2.60 -10.06
CA ALA A 554 15.55 1.66 -9.07
C ALA A 554 14.05 1.83 -8.78
N LEU A 555 13.52 3.06 -8.80
CA LEU A 555 12.08 3.33 -8.66
C LEU A 555 11.27 2.80 -9.85
N ARG A 556 11.84 2.80 -11.05
CA ARG A 556 11.23 2.31 -12.30
C ARG A 556 11.33 0.80 -12.49
N LEU A 557 12.12 0.12 -11.65
CA LEU A 557 12.39 -1.31 -11.79
C LEU A 557 11.20 -2.16 -11.37
N ASN A 558 10.91 -3.16 -12.18
CA ASN A 558 10.00 -4.27 -11.92
C ASN A 558 10.77 -5.57 -12.09
N ARG A 559 10.33 -6.62 -11.41
CA ARG A 559 10.71 -8.01 -11.71
C ARG A 559 9.43 -8.79 -11.97
N MET A 560 9.35 -9.47 -13.10
CA MET A 560 8.20 -10.29 -13.44
C MET A 560 8.60 -11.45 -14.35
N ARG A 561 7.82 -12.53 -14.31
CA ARG A 561 7.93 -13.61 -15.28
C ARG A 561 7.09 -13.28 -16.51
N VAL A 562 7.73 -13.14 -17.67
CA VAL A 562 7.08 -12.82 -18.94
C VAL A 562 7.93 -13.33 -20.11
N PHE A 563 7.29 -13.78 -21.17
CA PHE A 563 7.97 -14.43 -22.32
C PHE A 563 8.80 -15.62 -21.84
N GLY A 564 8.17 -16.51 -21.07
CA GLY A 564 8.74 -17.76 -20.58
C GLY A 564 9.83 -17.69 -19.49
N GLN A 565 10.29 -16.51 -19.07
CA GLN A 565 11.38 -16.38 -18.09
C GLN A 565 11.22 -15.17 -17.15
N ASP A 566 11.97 -15.16 -16.06
CA ASP A 566 12.08 -14.02 -15.15
C ASP A 566 12.87 -12.89 -15.81
N ARG A 567 12.34 -11.67 -15.79
CA ARG A 567 12.98 -10.49 -16.37
C ARG A 567 12.91 -9.32 -15.40
N LEU A 568 13.94 -8.49 -15.45
CA LEU A 568 13.90 -7.11 -15.00
C LEU A 568 13.26 -6.26 -16.08
N VAL A 569 12.34 -5.38 -15.69
CA VAL A 569 11.63 -4.46 -16.59
C VAL A 569 11.70 -3.04 -16.03
N LEU A 570 12.25 -2.11 -16.79
CA LEU A 570 12.28 -0.68 -16.46
C LEU A 570 11.19 0.04 -17.26
N SER A 571 10.32 0.79 -16.56
CA SER A 571 9.36 1.70 -17.18
C SER A 571 8.95 2.82 -16.21
N ASP A 572 8.70 4.01 -16.76
CA ASP A 572 8.03 5.11 -16.06
C ASP A 572 6.52 4.84 -15.90
N ASP A 573 5.97 4.06 -16.81
CA ASP A 573 4.57 3.66 -16.81
C ASP A 573 4.36 2.40 -15.97
N VAL A 574 3.13 2.17 -15.52
CA VAL A 574 2.80 0.90 -14.88
C VAL A 574 2.85 -0.21 -15.92
N VAL A 575 3.57 -1.27 -15.58
CA VAL A 575 3.81 -2.44 -16.43
C VAL A 575 3.54 -3.70 -15.64
N PHE A 576 2.84 -4.65 -16.25
CA PHE A 576 2.48 -5.91 -15.62
C PHE A 576 2.36 -7.03 -16.65
N ALA A 577 2.52 -8.28 -16.19
CA ALA A 577 2.34 -9.46 -17.02
C ALA A 577 0.89 -9.97 -16.91
N ASP A 578 0.26 -10.25 -18.05
CA ASP A 578 -1.05 -10.94 -18.14
C ASP A 578 -0.86 -12.19 -19.01
N GLY A 579 -0.64 -13.33 -18.35
CA GLY A 579 -0.10 -14.52 -19.00
C GLY A 579 1.26 -14.22 -19.63
N ASP A 580 1.40 -14.47 -20.93
CA ASP A 580 2.64 -14.22 -21.67
C ASP A 580 2.66 -12.86 -22.40
N ARG A 581 1.78 -11.93 -22.02
CA ARG A 581 1.72 -10.57 -22.56
C ARG A 581 2.27 -9.58 -21.56
N LEU A 582 3.04 -8.61 -22.06
CA LEU A 582 3.46 -7.45 -21.27
C LEU A 582 2.47 -6.30 -21.53
N ARG A 583 1.75 -5.89 -20.48
CA ARG A 583 0.74 -4.83 -20.53
C ARG A 583 1.28 -3.57 -19.90
N LEU A 584 1.00 -2.42 -20.50
CA LEU A 584 1.38 -1.10 -19.99
C LEU A 584 0.21 -0.14 -20.02
N HIS A 585 0.10 0.74 -19.03
CA HIS A 585 -0.81 1.88 -19.06
C HIS A 585 -0.01 3.18 -19.20
N ILE A 586 -0.16 3.85 -20.34
CA ILE A 586 0.70 4.96 -20.72
C ILE A 586 0.18 6.27 -20.11
N ALA A 587 0.93 6.80 -19.15
CA ALA A 587 0.71 8.09 -18.50
C ALA A 587 1.92 9.02 -18.62
N SER A 588 3.11 8.49 -18.94
CA SER A 588 4.35 9.26 -19.06
C SER A 588 4.47 10.03 -20.38
N ASP A 589 5.23 11.12 -20.36
CA ASP A 589 5.49 11.95 -21.54
C ASP A 589 6.45 11.29 -22.55
N ALA A 590 7.27 10.35 -22.10
CA ALA A 590 8.27 9.64 -22.90
C ALA A 590 8.21 8.12 -22.65
N PRO A 591 7.10 7.47 -23.02
CA PRO A 591 6.85 6.10 -22.65
C PRO A 591 7.84 5.16 -23.32
N SER A 592 8.35 4.23 -22.53
CA SER A 592 9.26 3.19 -22.99
C SER A 592 9.29 2.03 -22.01
N VAL A 593 9.75 0.90 -22.51
CA VAL A 593 9.99 -0.30 -21.71
C VAL A 593 11.36 -0.85 -22.00
N ALA A 594 12.15 -1.17 -20.97
CA ALA A 594 13.45 -1.81 -21.14
C ALA A 594 13.52 -3.13 -20.40
N LEU A 595 14.05 -4.19 -21.04
CA LEU A 595 14.04 -5.55 -20.50
C LEU A 595 15.46 -6.12 -20.37
N LEU A 596 15.67 -6.90 -19.31
CA LEU A 596 16.86 -7.73 -19.07
C LEU A 596 16.45 -9.08 -18.42
N PRO A 597 16.74 -10.24 -19.03
CA PRO A 597 17.22 -10.41 -20.40
C PRO A 597 16.24 -9.81 -21.42
N ALA A 598 16.76 -9.32 -22.54
CA ALA A 598 15.94 -8.81 -23.63
C ALA A 598 15.37 -9.96 -24.48
N PRO A 599 14.10 -9.93 -24.91
CA PRO A 599 13.63 -10.81 -25.98
C PRO A 599 14.24 -10.40 -27.32
N ALA A 600 14.19 -11.29 -28.32
CA ALA A 600 14.71 -11.00 -29.66
C ALA A 600 14.03 -9.80 -30.34
N SER A 601 12.72 -9.70 -30.20
CA SER A 601 11.91 -8.56 -30.65
C SER A 601 10.67 -8.43 -29.76
N LEU A 602 10.06 -7.24 -29.77
CA LEU A 602 8.73 -6.99 -29.20
C LEU A 602 7.80 -6.52 -30.31
N VAL A 603 6.58 -7.04 -30.29
CA VAL A 603 5.51 -6.69 -31.23
C VAL A 603 4.31 -6.18 -30.44
N GLY A 604 3.76 -5.07 -30.90
CA GLY A 604 2.56 -4.45 -30.34
C GLY A 604 2.30 -3.09 -30.98
N SER A 605 1.13 -2.53 -30.71
CA SER A 605 0.80 -1.20 -31.25
C SER A 605 1.72 -0.13 -30.67
N GLY A 606 2.30 0.70 -31.53
CA GLY A 606 3.12 1.84 -31.12
C GLY A 606 4.50 1.50 -30.55
N VAL A 607 4.98 0.25 -30.68
CA VAL A 607 6.36 -0.10 -30.29
C VAL A 607 7.35 0.39 -31.36
N GLY A 608 8.38 1.10 -30.93
CA GLY A 608 9.48 1.55 -31.79
C GLY A 608 10.62 0.53 -31.89
N GLU A 609 11.65 0.86 -32.67
CA GLU A 609 12.86 0.05 -32.80
C GLU A 609 13.62 -0.07 -31.47
N PRO A 610 14.19 -1.25 -31.14
CA PRO A 610 14.99 -1.43 -29.93
C PRO A 610 16.26 -0.57 -29.97
N VAL A 611 16.62 -0.01 -28.82
CA VAL A 611 17.88 0.71 -28.59
C VAL A 611 18.62 0.15 -27.39
N ALA A 612 19.95 0.21 -27.41
CA ALA A 612 20.78 -0.20 -26.28
C ALA A 612 20.60 0.78 -25.11
N ASP A 613 20.47 0.25 -23.90
CA ASP A 613 20.36 1.02 -22.66
C ASP A 613 21.16 0.33 -21.55
N GLY A 614 22.47 0.52 -21.56
CA GLY A 614 23.39 -0.21 -20.71
C GLY A 614 23.26 -1.71 -20.93
N VAL A 615 22.89 -2.46 -19.89
CA VAL A 615 22.62 -3.90 -19.99
C VAL A 615 21.21 -4.24 -20.46
N PHE A 616 20.31 -3.26 -20.50
CA PHE A 616 18.94 -3.46 -20.97
C PHE A 616 18.85 -3.19 -22.48
N THR A 617 17.83 -3.75 -23.10
CA THR A 617 17.34 -3.27 -24.41
C THR A 617 16.05 -2.50 -24.17
N ARG A 618 15.95 -1.28 -24.69
CA ARG A 618 14.81 -0.38 -24.52
C ARG A 618 14.01 -0.25 -25.81
N TRP A 619 12.69 -0.32 -25.70
CA TRP A 619 11.74 -0.02 -26.76
C TRP A 619 11.00 1.27 -26.42
N PRO A 620 11.17 2.34 -27.22
CA PRO A 620 10.29 3.49 -27.17
C PRO A 620 8.86 3.10 -27.51
N LEU A 621 7.87 3.71 -26.87
CA LEU A 621 6.46 3.51 -27.15
C LEU A 621 5.82 4.80 -27.67
N ALA A 622 4.69 4.66 -28.36
CA ALA A 622 3.87 5.80 -28.76
C ALA A 622 3.34 6.54 -27.52
N ARG A 623 3.40 7.88 -27.56
CA ARG A 623 2.83 8.73 -26.51
C ARG A 623 1.32 8.62 -26.48
N ALA A 624 0.74 8.89 -25.32
CA ALA A 624 -0.70 9.04 -25.20
C ALA A 624 -1.22 10.13 -26.17
N PRO A 625 -2.35 9.89 -26.86
CA PRO A 625 -2.92 10.87 -27.76
C PRO A 625 -3.41 12.08 -26.97
N ARG A 626 -3.31 13.27 -27.57
CA ARG A 626 -3.97 14.46 -27.03
C ARG A 626 -5.47 14.35 -27.28
N LEU A 627 -6.25 14.34 -26.21
CA LEU A 627 -7.70 14.28 -26.30
C LEU A 627 -8.30 15.66 -26.59
N PRO A 628 -9.46 15.72 -27.29
CA PRO A 628 -10.27 16.93 -27.32
C PRO A 628 -10.69 17.30 -25.90
N GLN A 629 -10.46 18.55 -25.51
CA GLN A 629 -10.73 18.99 -24.15
C GLN A 629 -12.24 19.18 -23.91
N PRO A 630 -12.71 18.99 -22.68
CA PRO A 630 -14.13 19.13 -22.37
C PRO A 630 -14.54 20.60 -22.42
N VAL A 631 -15.79 20.88 -22.77
CA VAL A 631 -16.32 22.24 -22.75
C VAL A 631 -16.88 22.51 -21.34
N LEU A 632 -16.29 23.48 -20.65
CA LEU A 632 -16.71 23.94 -19.33
C LEU A 632 -17.56 25.21 -19.46
N GLU A 633 -18.80 25.14 -18.99
CA GLU A 633 -19.74 26.25 -18.94
C GLU A 633 -20.09 26.58 -17.49
N THR A 634 -20.01 27.85 -17.11
CA THR A 634 -20.51 28.32 -15.81
C THR A 634 -22.02 28.53 -15.90
N VAL A 635 -22.79 27.67 -15.25
CA VAL A 635 -24.27 27.77 -15.18
C VAL A 635 -24.68 28.75 -14.09
N ARG A 636 -23.98 28.71 -12.94
CA ARG A 636 -24.21 29.61 -11.81
C ARG A 636 -22.90 29.90 -11.09
N GLU A 637 -22.45 31.14 -11.13
CA GLU A 637 -21.23 31.57 -10.43
C GLU A 637 -21.49 31.88 -8.95
N GLN A 638 -22.66 32.46 -8.64
CA GLN A 638 -23.01 32.85 -7.28
C GLN A 638 -23.23 31.62 -6.41
N ALA A 639 -22.48 31.53 -5.32
CA ALA A 639 -22.57 30.48 -4.34
C ALA A 639 -22.67 31.05 -2.92
N VAL A 640 -23.31 30.29 -2.02
CA VAL A 640 -23.34 30.59 -0.60
C VAL A 640 -22.65 29.45 0.14
N ALA A 641 -21.78 29.78 1.08
CA ALA A 641 -21.10 28.77 1.89
C ALA A 641 -22.14 27.97 2.69
N ALA A 642 -21.90 26.66 2.82
CA ALA A 642 -22.65 25.85 3.76
C ALA A 642 -22.38 26.38 5.17
N PRO A 643 -23.43 26.66 5.99
CA PRO A 643 -23.22 27.14 7.35
C PRO A 643 -22.32 26.19 8.13
N ALA A 644 -21.34 26.74 8.85
CA ALA A 644 -20.49 25.97 9.75
C ALA A 644 -21.36 25.23 10.79
N ARG A 645 -21.18 23.91 10.86
CA ARG A 645 -21.88 23.02 11.79
C ARG A 645 -20.86 22.15 12.51
N THR A 646 -21.26 21.67 13.68
CA THR A 646 -20.54 20.63 14.40
C THR A 646 -21.48 19.47 14.71
N GLY A 647 -20.93 18.27 14.76
CA GLY A 647 -21.68 17.03 14.90
C GLY A 647 -20.82 15.87 15.36
N GLY A 648 -21.43 14.68 15.38
CA GLY A 648 -20.78 13.46 15.86
C GLY A 648 -20.55 13.45 17.37
N SER A 649 -20.02 12.33 17.85
CA SER A 649 -19.69 12.12 19.26
C SER A 649 -18.60 13.05 19.80
N HIS A 650 -17.80 13.65 18.91
CA HIS A 650 -16.67 14.55 19.23
C HIS A 650 -16.91 16.03 18.90
N TYR A 651 -18.12 16.41 18.43
CA TYR A 651 -18.46 17.80 18.06
C TYR A 651 -17.50 18.41 17.02
N ARG A 652 -17.06 17.60 16.04
CA ARG A 652 -16.17 18.02 14.95
C ARG A 652 -16.94 18.74 13.85
N ALA A 653 -16.23 19.48 13.00
CA ALA A 653 -16.87 20.19 11.88
C ALA A 653 -17.62 19.20 10.98
N SER A 654 -18.89 19.46 10.70
CA SER A 654 -19.74 18.59 9.89
C SER A 654 -19.73 18.97 8.42
N ALA A 655 -19.78 17.97 7.54
CA ALA A 655 -19.86 18.16 6.11
C ALA A 655 -21.15 18.91 5.69
N PRO A 656 -21.15 19.55 4.51
CA PRO A 656 -22.35 20.18 3.96
C PRO A 656 -23.52 19.20 3.81
N ARG A 657 -24.73 19.63 4.19
CA ARG A 657 -25.96 18.84 4.04
C ARG A 657 -26.49 18.91 2.61
N GLU A 658 -27.39 18.00 2.25
CA GLU A 658 -27.97 17.95 0.89
C GLU A 658 -28.54 19.31 0.43
N ALA A 659 -29.32 19.97 1.28
CA ALA A 659 -29.91 21.28 0.97
C ALA A 659 -28.89 22.43 0.80
N ASP A 660 -27.65 22.28 1.28
CA ASP A 660 -26.62 23.31 1.09
C ASP A 660 -26.17 23.35 -0.38
N TRP A 661 -26.21 22.22 -1.10
CA TRP A 661 -25.79 22.11 -2.50
C TRP A 661 -26.68 22.86 -3.48
N ASP A 662 -27.93 23.18 -3.10
CA ASP A 662 -28.81 24.03 -3.88
C ASP A 662 -28.27 25.46 -4.06
N LYS A 663 -27.33 25.86 -3.20
CA LYS A 663 -26.67 27.17 -3.20
C LYS A 663 -25.22 27.12 -3.68
N ALA A 664 -24.75 26.00 -4.22
CA ALA A 664 -23.39 25.87 -4.76
C ALA A 664 -23.20 26.66 -6.06
N ALA A 665 -21.95 26.97 -6.41
CA ALA A 665 -21.61 27.33 -7.78
C ALA A 665 -21.83 26.09 -8.67
N VAL A 666 -22.37 26.27 -9.87
CA VAL A 666 -22.74 25.18 -10.78
C VAL A 666 -22.04 25.36 -12.11
N PHE A 667 -21.38 24.30 -12.55
CA PHE A 667 -20.69 24.22 -13.83
C PHE A 667 -21.19 23.02 -14.61
N ARG A 668 -21.32 23.16 -15.92
CA ARG A 668 -21.63 22.05 -16.83
C ARG A 668 -20.40 21.70 -17.65
N LEU A 669 -20.06 20.42 -17.66
CA LEU A 669 -19.00 19.85 -18.48
C LEU A 669 -19.62 19.02 -19.59
N THR A 670 -19.33 19.37 -20.84
CA THR A 670 -19.67 18.54 -22.00
C THR A 670 -18.43 17.79 -22.45
N VAL A 671 -18.50 16.45 -22.43
CA VAL A 671 -17.41 15.56 -22.83
C VAL A 671 -17.60 15.16 -24.30
N PRO A 672 -16.66 15.47 -25.20
CA PRO A 672 -16.74 15.04 -26.59
C PRO A 672 -16.68 13.51 -26.68
N ALA A 673 -17.54 12.90 -27.51
CA ALA A 673 -17.55 11.45 -27.72
C ALA A 673 -16.17 10.91 -28.12
N SER A 674 -15.48 11.61 -29.02
CA SER A 674 -14.12 11.27 -29.48
C SER A 674 -13.05 11.40 -28.39
N GLY A 675 -13.36 12.07 -27.26
CA GLY A 675 -12.49 12.11 -26.09
C GLY A 675 -12.46 10.78 -25.32
N LEU A 676 -13.39 9.87 -25.59
CA LEU A 676 -13.48 8.54 -24.98
C LEU A 676 -13.26 7.41 -25.99
N ASP A 677 -12.81 7.71 -27.21
CA ASP A 677 -12.45 6.67 -28.18
C ASP A 677 -11.30 5.78 -27.65
N GLY A 678 -11.28 4.51 -28.05
CA GLY A 678 -10.30 3.52 -27.59
C GLY A 678 -10.70 2.79 -26.32
N ASP A 679 -9.80 1.96 -25.80
CA ASP A 679 -10.04 1.02 -24.71
C ASP A 679 -9.36 1.38 -23.40
N GLY A 680 -8.50 2.41 -23.36
CA GLY A 680 -7.83 2.88 -22.15
C GLY A 680 -8.73 3.71 -21.23
N GLU A 681 -8.26 3.99 -20.01
CA GLU A 681 -8.95 4.91 -19.11
C GLU A 681 -8.81 6.37 -19.60
N VAL A 682 -9.78 7.22 -19.26
CA VAL A 682 -9.73 8.67 -19.47
C VAL A 682 -10.06 9.35 -18.15
N LEU A 683 -9.06 10.02 -17.58
CA LEU A 683 -9.24 10.78 -16.35
C LEU A 683 -9.69 12.21 -16.69
N LEU A 684 -10.80 12.64 -16.11
CA LEU A 684 -11.17 14.04 -16.04
C LEU A 684 -10.45 14.68 -14.86
N ARG A 685 -9.52 15.60 -15.13
CA ARG A 685 -8.80 16.37 -14.10
C ARG A 685 -9.41 17.75 -13.97
N LEU A 686 -9.89 18.08 -12.77
CA LEU A 686 -10.52 19.34 -12.42
C LEU A 686 -9.66 20.11 -11.43
N ARG A 687 -9.22 21.30 -11.85
CA ARG A 687 -8.62 22.26 -10.92
C ARG A 687 -9.74 23.07 -10.29
N CYS A 688 -10.01 22.82 -9.02
CA CYS A 688 -11.07 23.50 -8.28
C CYS A 688 -10.51 24.37 -7.16
N THR A 689 -11.22 25.46 -6.87
CA THR A 689 -11.11 26.21 -5.61
C THR A 689 -12.47 26.20 -4.94
N GLY A 690 -12.54 25.70 -3.71
CA GLY A 690 -13.75 25.57 -2.91
C GLY A 690 -13.45 24.78 -1.64
N ASP A 691 -14.47 24.61 -0.81
CA ASP A 691 -14.41 23.75 0.37
C ASP A 691 -14.67 22.29 0.01
N ALA A 692 -15.75 22.04 -0.74
CA ALA A 692 -16.17 20.73 -1.19
C ALA A 692 -16.76 20.82 -2.60
N ALA A 693 -16.67 19.74 -3.36
CA ALA A 693 -17.22 19.61 -4.70
C ALA A 693 -17.97 18.28 -4.89
N ARG A 694 -18.97 18.28 -5.77
CA ARG A 694 -19.74 17.11 -6.19
C ARG A 694 -19.93 17.10 -7.69
N ALA A 695 -19.92 15.91 -8.29
CA ALA A 695 -20.14 15.68 -9.70
C ALA A 695 -21.41 14.83 -9.85
N TYR A 696 -22.34 15.34 -10.64
CA TYR A 696 -23.62 14.70 -10.92
C TYR A 696 -23.70 14.31 -12.39
N LEU A 697 -24.22 13.11 -12.63
CA LEU A 697 -24.50 12.56 -13.94
C LEU A 697 -26.00 12.27 -14.03
N ASP A 698 -26.70 13.02 -14.88
CA ASP A 698 -28.16 12.93 -15.01
C ASP A 698 -28.89 13.05 -13.64
N GLY A 699 -28.44 13.99 -12.81
CA GLY A 699 -28.97 14.24 -11.47
C GLY A 699 -28.51 13.26 -10.38
N ARG A 700 -27.73 12.21 -10.71
CA ARG A 700 -27.22 11.23 -9.75
C ARG A 700 -25.79 11.61 -9.33
N LEU A 701 -25.51 11.61 -8.03
CA LEU A 701 -24.15 11.83 -7.52
C LEU A 701 -23.25 10.66 -7.94
N VAL A 702 -22.14 10.95 -8.63
CA VAL A 702 -21.19 9.93 -9.13
C VAL A 702 -19.77 10.11 -8.62
N ALA A 703 -19.42 11.29 -8.11
CA ALA A 703 -18.16 11.54 -7.44
C ALA A 703 -18.29 12.77 -6.52
N ASP A 704 -17.50 12.81 -5.46
CA ASP A 704 -17.37 13.97 -4.58
C ASP A 704 -15.94 14.13 -4.07
N HIS A 705 -15.67 15.30 -3.47
CA HIS A 705 -14.33 15.68 -3.05
C HIS A 705 -14.38 16.74 -1.96
N PHE A 706 -13.71 16.47 -0.85
CA PHE A 706 -13.32 17.51 0.10
C PHE A 706 -11.98 18.08 -0.32
N TRP A 707 -11.91 19.38 -0.57
CA TRP A 707 -10.72 20.01 -1.11
C TRP A 707 -9.54 19.87 -0.14
N TYR A 708 -8.41 19.38 -0.64
CA TYR A 708 -7.19 19.18 0.16
C TYR A 708 -5.89 19.53 -0.57
N GLY A 709 -5.97 20.10 -1.79
CA GLY A 709 -4.81 20.63 -2.51
C GLY A 709 -4.63 20.11 -3.94
N PRO A 710 -4.50 18.78 -4.15
CA PRO A 710 -4.38 18.16 -5.47
C PRO A 710 -5.58 18.46 -6.37
N ASP A 711 -5.38 18.33 -7.68
CA ASP A 711 -6.47 18.39 -8.63
C ASP A 711 -7.40 17.18 -8.44
N TRP A 712 -8.70 17.39 -8.63
CA TRP A 712 -9.68 16.33 -8.49
C TRP A 712 -9.76 15.51 -9.77
N GLU A 713 -9.55 14.20 -9.66
CA GLU A 713 -9.59 13.28 -10.80
C GLU A 713 -10.82 12.37 -10.74
N ILE A 714 -11.50 12.20 -11.88
CA ILE A 714 -12.65 11.31 -12.05
C ILE A 714 -12.40 10.40 -13.25
N GLY A 715 -12.41 9.08 -13.06
CA GLY A 715 -12.33 8.10 -14.15
C GLY A 715 -13.63 8.07 -14.95
N LEU A 716 -13.56 8.45 -16.23
CA LEU A 716 -14.76 8.58 -17.06
C LEU A 716 -15.15 7.27 -17.75
N ARG A 717 -14.26 6.29 -17.88
CA ARG A 717 -14.53 5.09 -18.67
C ARG A 717 -15.74 4.31 -18.17
N ARG A 718 -15.88 4.13 -16.84
CA ARG A 718 -17.05 3.46 -16.25
C ARG A 718 -18.37 4.23 -16.41
N PHE A 719 -18.32 5.48 -16.85
CA PHE A 719 -19.48 6.34 -17.13
C PHE A 719 -19.62 6.72 -18.60
N ALA A 720 -18.84 6.13 -19.52
CA ALA A 720 -18.60 6.66 -20.86
C ALA A 720 -19.87 7.01 -21.64
N ASP A 721 -20.81 6.08 -21.74
CA ASP A 721 -22.06 6.29 -22.48
C ASP A 721 -22.92 7.41 -21.89
N ALA A 722 -23.00 7.47 -20.56
CA ALA A 722 -23.83 8.44 -19.88
C ALA A 722 -23.17 9.83 -19.89
N VAL A 723 -21.85 9.93 -19.69
CA VAL A 723 -21.16 11.23 -19.67
C VAL A 723 -21.15 11.91 -21.04
N VAL A 724 -21.07 11.13 -22.13
CA VAL A 724 -21.19 11.68 -23.49
C VAL A 724 -22.60 12.18 -23.77
N ARG A 725 -23.63 11.47 -23.29
CA ARG A 725 -25.04 11.86 -23.51
C ARG A 725 -25.47 13.06 -22.69
N HIS A 726 -25.09 13.11 -21.42
CA HIS A 726 -25.65 14.05 -20.45
C HIS A 726 -24.65 15.16 -20.04
N GLY A 727 -23.35 14.92 -20.19
CA GLY A 727 -22.31 15.73 -19.56
C GLY A 727 -22.24 15.48 -18.05
N LEU A 728 -21.43 16.28 -17.34
CA LEU A 728 -21.40 16.33 -15.88
C LEU A 728 -21.85 17.69 -15.39
N GLU A 729 -22.63 17.70 -14.30
CA GLU A 729 -22.86 18.90 -13.51
C GLU A 729 -21.91 18.88 -12.31
N ILE A 730 -21.03 19.88 -12.23
CA ILE A 730 -20.11 20.05 -11.10
C ILE A 730 -20.66 21.14 -10.19
N ARG A 731 -20.86 20.79 -8.93
CA ARG A 731 -21.25 21.74 -7.87
C ARG A 731 -20.07 21.99 -6.95
N VAL A 732 -19.76 23.25 -6.66
CA VAL A 732 -18.67 23.64 -5.77
C VAL A 732 -19.20 24.59 -4.70
N LEU A 733 -18.93 24.26 -3.43
CA LEU A 733 -19.28 25.10 -2.28
C LEU A 733 -18.07 25.94 -1.85
N PRO A 734 -18.25 27.24 -1.53
CA PRO A 734 -17.23 28.01 -0.84
C PRO A 734 -17.16 27.61 0.63
N ARG A 735 -16.04 27.96 1.28
CA ARG A 735 -15.77 27.65 2.68
C ARG A 735 -16.40 28.68 3.61
N ASP A 736 -17.13 28.23 4.62
CA ASP A 736 -17.51 29.09 5.74
C ASP A 736 -16.25 29.34 6.60
N PRO A 737 -15.83 30.60 6.83
CA PRO A 737 -14.64 30.88 7.63
C PRO A 737 -14.75 30.43 9.10
N ALA A 738 -15.96 30.13 9.59
CA ALA A 738 -16.17 29.56 10.92
C ALA A 738 -16.02 28.03 10.96
N ALA A 739 -15.95 27.35 9.80
CA ALA A 739 -15.74 25.91 9.75
C ALA A 739 -14.30 25.56 10.15
N ARG A 740 -14.15 24.72 11.19
CA ARG A 740 -12.85 24.28 11.70
C ARG A 740 -12.33 23.12 10.88
N VAL A 741 -11.61 23.43 9.80
CA VAL A 741 -11.04 22.45 8.86
C VAL A 741 -9.51 22.59 8.77
N TYR A 742 -8.81 21.48 9.00
CA TYR A 742 -7.38 21.35 8.76
C TYR A 742 -7.08 20.91 7.32
N VAL A 743 -6.13 21.60 6.69
CA VAL A 743 -5.39 21.15 5.50
C VAL A 743 -3.89 21.33 5.74
N ASP A 744 -3.05 20.64 4.98
CA ASP A 744 -1.60 20.82 5.07
C ASP A 744 -1.16 22.28 4.85
N ALA A 745 -0.09 22.69 5.53
CA ALA A 745 0.40 24.08 5.47
C ALA A 745 0.81 24.50 4.05
N SER A 746 1.31 23.58 3.23
CA SER A 746 1.74 23.85 1.84
C SER A 746 0.59 24.26 0.92
N VAL A 747 -0.65 23.88 1.26
CA VAL A 747 -1.86 24.16 0.45
C VAL A 747 -2.82 25.14 1.09
N ARG A 748 -2.59 25.51 2.36
CA ARG A 748 -3.40 26.47 3.12
C ARG A 748 -3.70 27.78 2.36
N PRO A 749 -2.74 28.43 1.67
CA PRO A 749 -3.04 29.67 0.95
C PRO A 749 -4.10 29.52 -0.15
N ARG A 750 -4.16 28.35 -0.81
CA ARG A 750 -5.21 28.06 -1.80
C ARG A 750 -6.54 27.73 -1.12
N PHE A 751 -6.51 27.06 0.02
CA PHE A 751 -7.72 26.77 0.79
C PHE A 751 -8.37 28.04 1.33
N ASP A 752 -7.58 29.05 1.72
CA ASP A 752 -8.12 30.32 2.20
C ASP A 752 -8.84 31.12 1.12
N ALA A 753 -8.45 30.95 -0.14
CA ALA A 753 -9.20 31.51 -1.28
C ALA A 753 -10.62 30.92 -1.39
N ALA A 754 -10.87 29.72 -0.85
CA ALA A 754 -12.20 29.10 -0.88
C ALA A 754 -13.24 29.87 -0.06
N VAL A 755 -12.85 30.77 0.85
CA VAL A 755 -13.78 31.60 1.63
C VAL A 755 -14.58 32.54 0.72
N THR A 756 -13.96 33.05 -0.33
CA THR A 756 -14.56 34.04 -1.23
C THR A 756 -14.79 33.50 -2.64
N ARG A 757 -14.39 32.25 -2.90
CA ARG A 757 -14.39 31.67 -4.25
C ARG A 757 -14.85 30.20 -4.24
N ALA A 758 -15.76 29.88 -5.15
CA ALA A 758 -16.15 28.54 -5.51
C ALA A 758 -16.10 28.42 -7.05
N ALA A 759 -15.11 27.72 -7.58
CA ALA A 759 -14.83 27.71 -9.02
C ALA A 759 -14.21 26.41 -9.50
N VAL A 760 -14.52 26.04 -10.75
CA VAL A 760 -13.72 25.14 -11.58
C VAL A 760 -12.86 26.01 -12.50
N GLU A 761 -11.55 26.02 -12.28
CA GLU A 761 -10.60 26.87 -13.00
C GLU A 761 -10.19 26.27 -14.35
N SER A 762 -10.10 24.94 -14.39
CA SER A 762 -9.79 24.20 -15.61
C SER A 762 -10.31 22.78 -15.51
N ALA A 763 -10.70 22.25 -16.66
CA ALA A 763 -11.05 20.85 -16.84
C ALA A 763 -10.24 20.28 -18.00
N ALA A 764 -9.62 19.11 -17.80
CA ALA A 764 -8.83 18.45 -18.82
C ALA A 764 -9.15 16.96 -18.91
N LEU A 765 -9.21 16.43 -20.13
CA LEU A 765 -9.23 14.97 -20.36
C LEU A 765 -7.81 14.47 -20.54
N VAL A 766 -7.43 13.47 -19.73
CA VAL A 766 -6.12 12.82 -19.76
C VAL A 766 -6.31 11.36 -20.16
N ALA A 767 -5.77 10.99 -21.33
CA ALA A 767 -5.79 9.61 -21.79
C ALA A 767 -4.78 8.77 -21.00
N VAL A 768 -5.18 7.55 -20.66
CA VAL A 768 -4.30 6.49 -20.14
C VAL A 768 -4.46 5.26 -21.04
N PRO A 769 -3.81 5.26 -22.23
CA PRO A 769 -3.94 4.15 -23.18
C PRO A 769 -3.37 2.85 -22.65
N ARG A 770 -4.00 1.74 -23.06
CA ARG A 770 -3.53 0.39 -22.78
C ARG A 770 -2.68 -0.10 -23.95
N VAL A 771 -1.45 -0.53 -23.66
CA VAL A 771 -0.54 -1.14 -24.62
C VAL A 771 -0.35 -2.61 -24.23
N SER A 772 -0.34 -3.50 -25.22
CA SER A 772 -0.05 -4.92 -25.05
C SER A 772 1.07 -5.32 -26.00
N LEU A 773 2.12 -5.90 -25.45
CA LEU A 773 3.30 -6.35 -26.18
C LEU A 773 3.48 -7.86 -26.03
N THR A 774 3.97 -8.50 -27.09
CA THR A 774 4.37 -9.91 -27.15
C THR A 774 5.78 -10.05 -27.72
N ALA A 775 6.53 -11.08 -27.35
CA ALA A 775 7.80 -11.41 -27.99
C ALA A 775 7.60 -12.31 -29.22
N GLU A 776 8.32 -12.08 -30.32
CA GLU A 776 8.33 -13.03 -31.44
C GLU A 776 9.25 -14.22 -31.15
N GLY A 777 8.84 -15.43 -31.55
CA GLY A 777 9.71 -16.60 -31.60
C GLY A 777 9.97 -17.34 -30.28
N GLU A 778 9.47 -16.84 -29.14
CA GLU A 778 9.67 -17.49 -27.81
C GLU A 778 8.43 -18.29 -27.32
N GLY A 779 7.39 -18.45 -28.16
CA GLY A 779 6.12 -19.11 -27.78
C GLY A 779 5.74 -20.33 -28.63
N ARG A 780 6.31 -21.50 -28.32
CA ARG A 780 5.70 -22.86 -28.37
C ARG A 780 6.77 -23.90 -28.00
N VAL A 781 6.88 -24.22 -26.72
CA VAL A 781 7.30 -25.55 -26.25
C VAL A 781 6.30 -25.99 -25.20
#